data_AF-A0A921GFJ2-F1
#
_entry.id   AF-A0A921GFJ2-F1
#
_cell.length_a   1.000
_cell.length_b   1.000
_cell.length_c   1.000
_cell.angle_alpha   90.00
_cell.angle_beta   90.00
_cell.angle_gamma   90.00
#
_symmetry.space_group_name_H-M   'P 1'
#
loop_
_entity.id
_entity.type
_entity.pdbx_description
1 polymer ?
#
loop_
_entity_poly.entity_id
_entity_poly.type
_entity_poly.pdbx_seq_one_letter_code
_entity_poly.pdbx_strand_id
1 'polypeptide(L)'
;MSRNPRRTAALLASVALAALLACLGPRHALGQPVSKVVDPDTSSRWTSVFGDGSEGGYSTDQAGRIWVDKSVYASSQEARNAGLDVTLEDEQHGFVVGLSALSSAVSVREEGGPAHDVIFVVSTNRVLSDLPYGGRPQAAYLADALNASIARLMEQNDGAPVPTRVGVVGYSSDVVTLMPLDVYEPDAEGHYVRFSPGTGGTPGSLEVVASSMSGSGTENAALGSGSYLQRAVHVAADELVGAAGDQGSGSREPVLVAMGIETPPMASTSLFDPPSYEGDGTGFLGPLPGSRQTGYGTDALLATLLTMRYEAGRVSDAWGGAGGELSLYTVGLDTSETAAYLLETPLEQAAHELPGSGAAAGQDLRDNLRGAAQAYADAAAAGEQSVTLDLFGSGAGGLVAASVTLPTKDGLVPAGDPLALSPVDDYLPARSARALTWALGSAVGRSLGISYAAPASGGPDEDMPGGSRVQLSDRVGAGMRVARVDGIVYGSHLLSGALAAQAVKISLEDPYHPDATHEFSYLVEAMNARYGLGSETYDLFYQALADGQFSYASDDDFSNHASWYVNGTHGMVPSQGRSYTFATQEEVDAATDGDWKDRAPESVRARIEAAQAAGAAAVCETYFYIGNYRSQYDGGDVTLYDFVVMVETDLATGRQELLLSVPVEAVPALRADVSVREDGSATMSLDHALETTPIRLAYQVEPTPALSTLLKRMEAGEVVSDAELEGALGESPASNGLAGRLVYASAFTGSGDSAEAGATGGAWASQANPYYAFTRDTPLFERRGDAYVPLATMPVAGRTYYFERTVYSASFPSPDDTVPARVERAYAPYVMAVDDEDAPRHFAVRDGQCVALAGTPRRIAAEALGSVGKDPNATASAPYVERLSVEAPESGGVHLVSSLGNNGALVVPLGVRTGSLRVRKDVDGGPTGASFSFSVTLRDEDGEPLSGQVTYRVGDSAATAALDGDGSFSARLAGGQELVVEGLPAGTRYLVREDDYSGSGYLSLQTGGEGAIEADGEALASFTNAWRAGDLGIASVMAGNDAEPDRAVSFEVVVRGLFAAHPDEDALAFEATRHAGDQVSEERIVFSRVGGGTDGVARVEGLTGGSGVLVSGLPEGASYAVSEVDADALIADGYVIYAGSAEEVASGREATSAEGAIAGGDAVSAAYFVHVRERGSEPAPGPDPGPDPTPGPEPDPTPTPAGEVTDGQTDAEPLPESGDATSSLAVLLAAGACGTALAASGIAIVRRRGGR
;
A
#
# COMPACT_ATOMS: atom_id res chain seq x y z
N MET A 1 48.26 -12.95 66.15
CA MET A 1 48.43 -11.67 65.41
C MET A 1 47.23 -11.57 64.48
N SER A 2 46.43 -10.53 64.37
CA SER A 2 46.14 -9.28 65.07
C SER A 2 45.09 -8.61 64.19
N ARG A 3 44.00 -8.15 64.79
CA ARG A 3 42.80 -7.56 64.17
C ARG A 3 43.06 -6.39 63.20
N ASN A 4 42.14 -6.15 62.27
CA ASN A 4 41.63 -4.78 62.05
C ASN A 4 40.19 -4.76 61.44
N PRO A 5 39.14 -4.41 62.23
CA PRO A 5 37.75 -4.36 61.80
C PRO A 5 37.29 -2.90 61.59
N ARG A 6 37.91 -2.16 60.66
CA ARG A 6 37.59 -0.73 60.44
C ARG A 6 37.26 -0.33 59.00
N ARG A 7 37.20 -1.26 58.04
CA ARG A 7 36.87 -0.93 56.63
C ARG A 7 35.46 -1.32 56.17
N THR A 8 34.77 -2.21 56.88
CA THR A 8 33.39 -2.61 56.54
C THR A 8 32.32 -1.67 57.11
N ALA A 9 32.59 -0.95 58.21
CA ALA A 9 31.62 -0.01 58.79
C ALA A 9 31.55 1.34 58.03
N ALA A 10 32.59 1.72 57.29
CA ALA A 10 32.59 2.97 56.51
C ALA A 10 31.88 2.83 55.16
N LEU A 11 31.85 1.62 54.58
CA LEU A 11 31.17 1.34 53.31
C LEU A 11 29.65 1.19 53.49
N LEU A 12 29.22 0.56 54.59
CA LEU A 12 27.80 0.43 54.94
C LEU A 12 27.15 1.77 55.36
N ALA A 13 27.91 2.66 55.99
CA ALA A 13 27.42 4.01 56.35
C ALA A 13 27.34 4.95 55.13
N SER A 14 28.17 4.77 54.09
CA SER A 14 28.13 5.59 52.88
C SER A 14 27.06 5.13 51.88
N VAL A 15 26.74 3.82 51.84
CA VAL A 15 25.60 3.30 51.07
C VAL A 15 24.26 3.67 51.75
N ALA A 16 24.18 3.63 53.09
CA ALA A 16 22.99 4.07 53.81
C ALA A 16 22.77 5.60 53.75
N LEU A 17 23.84 6.41 53.72
CA LEU A 17 23.73 7.87 53.58
C LEU A 17 23.43 8.29 52.13
N ALA A 18 23.89 7.55 51.12
CA ALA A 18 23.49 7.75 49.72
C ALA A 18 22.02 7.34 49.46
N ALA A 19 21.54 6.27 50.13
CA ALA A 19 20.13 5.88 50.07
C ALA A 19 19.20 6.88 50.81
N LEU A 20 19.67 7.51 51.90
CA LEU A 20 18.91 8.55 52.61
C LEU A 20 18.95 9.94 51.92
N LEU A 21 20.01 10.28 51.20
CA LEU A 21 20.07 11.51 50.39
C LEU A 21 19.28 11.40 49.07
N ALA A 22 19.03 10.19 48.56
CA ALA A 22 18.10 9.95 47.47
C ALA A 22 16.61 10.13 47.86
N CYS A 23 16.30 10.19 49.17
CA CYS A 23 14.93 10.36 49.67
C CYS A 23 14.59 11.81 50.12
N LEU A 24 15.55 12.76 50.04
CA LEU A 24 15.38 14.12 50.58
C LEU A 24 15.86 15.25 49.65
N GLY A 25 16.22 14.95 48.41
CA GLY A 25 16.31 15.97 47.36
C GLY A 25 14.91 16.45 46.98
N PRO A 26 14.69 17.73 46.64
CA PRO A 26 13.45 18.10 45.96
C PRO A 26 13.30 17.17 44.76
N ARG A 27 12.21 16.41 44.71
CA ARG A 27 11.76 15.75 43.48
C ARG A 27 11.52 16.88 42.49
N HIS A 28 12.55 17.25 41.74
CA HIS A 28 12.31 17.90 40.46
C HIS A 28 11.49 16.88 39.68
N ALA A 29 10.25 17.22 39.35
CA ALA A 29 9.49 16.51 38.34
C ALA A 29 10.42 16.47 37.12
N LEU A 30 11.02 15.32 36.83
CA LEU A 30 11.63 15.10 35.54
C LEU A 30 10.46 15.24 34.56
N GLY A 31 10.51 16.26 33.71
CA GLY A 31 9.52 16.42 32.66
C GLY A 31 9.40 15.10 31.90
N GLN A 32 8.18 14.67 31.63
CA GLN A 32 7.98 13.47 30.81
C GLN A 32 8.70 13.69 29.47
N PRO A 33 9.50 12.71 28.98
CA PRO A 33 10.20 12.87 27.72
C PRO A 33 9.19 12.92 26.57
N VAL A 34 9.52 13.67 25.52
CA VAL A 34 8.82 13.56 24.23
C VAL A 34 8.97 12.11 23.75
N SER A 35 7.87 11.50 23.35
CA SER A 35 7.86 10.11 22.85
C SER A 35 7.24 10.03 21.47
N LYS A 36 7.47 8.92 20.77
CA LYS A 36 6.90 8.65 19.44
C LYS A 36 5.87 7.54 19.53
N VAL A 37 4.76 7.72 18.82
CA VAL A 37 3.77 6.68 18.56
C VAL A 37 3.58 6.55 17.06
N VAL A 38 3.47 5.32 16.56
CA VAL A 38 3.19 5.00 15.16
C VAL A 38 2.10 3.95 15.10
N ASP A 39 1.32 4.00 14.02
CA ASP A 39 0.34 2.96 13.72
C ASP A 39 1.03 1.64 13.29
N PRO A 40 0.34 0.50 13.31
CA PRO A 40 0.90 -0.78 12.89
C PRO A 40 1.44 -0.75 11.44
N ASP A 41 2.58 -1.40 11.21
CA ASP A 41 3.17 -1.58 9.87
C ASP A 41 2.28 -2.45 8.98
N THR A 42 1.87 -1.91 7.82
CA THR A 42 0.98 -2.58 6.87
C THR A 42 1.65 -2.84 5.52
N SER A 43 2.95 -2.60 5.42
CA SER A 43 3.73 -2.74 4.18
C SER A 43 3.73 -4.15 3.57
N SER A 44 3.42 -5.19 4.36
CA SER A 44 3.32 -6.59 3.92
C SER A 44 1.88 -7.06 3.64
N ARG A 45 0.88 -6.20 3.84
CA ARG A 45 -0.54 -6.57 3.81
C ARG A 45 -1.04 -6.98 2.43
N TRP A 46 -0.35 -6.58 1.35
CA TRP A 46 -0.64 -7.01 0.00
C TRP A 46 -0.72 -8.55 -0.15
N THR A 47 0.04 -9.30 0.66
CA THR A 47 0.00 -10.77 0.68
C THR A 47 -1.40 -11.31 1.02
N SER A 48 -2.10 -10.67 1.96
CA SER A 48 -3.48 -11.01 2.31
C SER A 48 -4.48 -10.57 1.24
N VAL A 49 -4.18 -9.50 0.50
CA VAL A 49 -5.06 -8.97 -0.56
C VAL A 49 -5.03 -9.87 -1.79
N PHE A 50 -3.87 -10.38 -2.17
CA PHE A 50 -3.72 -11.26 -3.35
C PHE A 50 -3.76 -12.75 -3.01
N GLY A 51 -3.82 -13.10 -1.72
CA GLY A 51 -3.96 -14.47 -1.25
C GLY A 51 -5.37 -15.04 -1.35
N ASP A 52 -5.51 -16.34 -1.13
CA ASP A 52 -6.81 -17.03 -1.06
C ASP A 52 -7.32 -17.23 0.39
N GLY A 53 -6.63 -16.65 1.37
CA GLY A 53 -6.90 -16.81 2.80
C GLY A 53 -6.12 -17.96 3.47
N SER A 54 -5.39 -18.77 2.71
CA SER A 54 -4.43 -19.75 3.23
C SER A 54 -2.99 -19.23 3.23
N GLU A 55 -2.16 -19.76 4.13
CA GLU A 55 -0.73 -19.44 4.16
C GLU A 55 -0.05 -19.93 2.87
N GLY A 56 0.60 -19.01 2.14
CA GLY A 56 1.20 -19.31 0.83
C GLY A 56 0.18 -19.53 -0.30
N GLY A 57 -1.08 -19.15 -0.09
CA GLY A 57 -2.12 -19.21 -1.12
C GLY A 57 -2.16 -17.98 -2.02
N TYR A 58 -2.58 -18.15 -3.27
CA TYR A 58 -2.83 -17.08 -4.24
C TYR A 58 -4.19 -17.30 -4.92
N SER A 59 -4.89 -16.19 -5.19
CA SER A 59 -6.13 -16.21 -5.97
C SER A 59 -6.13 -15.16 -7.07
N THR A 60 -6.57 -15.59 -8.26
CA THR A 60 -6.80 -14.70 -9.41
C THR A 60 -8.06 -13.83 -9.27
N ASP A 61 -8.81 -13.93 -8.15
CA ASP A 61 -10.01 -13.12 -7.91
C ASP A 61 -9.70 -11.60 -7.89
N GLN A 62 -8.51 -11.24 -7.44
CA GLN A 62 -8.03 -9.87 -7.39
C GLN A 62 -7.07 -9.54 -8.54
N ALA A 63 -6.93 -10.40 -9.55
CA ALA A 63 -5.99 -10.21 -10.64
C ALA A 63 -6.25 -8.90 -11.40
N GLY A 64 -5.23 -8.04 -11.47
CA GLY A 64 -5.30 -6.69 -12.03
C GLY A 64 -5.52 -5.60 -10.99
N ARG A 65 -5.85 -5.93 -9.73
CA ARG A 65 -6.05 -4.93 -8.68
C ARG A 65 -4.73 -4.25 -8.33
N ILE A 66 -4.77 -2.91 -8.32
CA ILE A 66 -3.71 -2.05 -7.79
C ILE A 66 -3.87 -1.96 -6.28
N TRP A 67 -2.78 -2.18 -5.56
CA TRP A 67 -2.64 -2.01 -4.12
C TRP A 67 -1.67 -0.87 -3.83
N VAL A 68 -2.06 -0.01 -2.90
CA VAL A 68 -1.23 1.10 -2.41
C VAL A 68 -1.24 1.12 -0.89
N ASP A 69 -0.17 1.61 -0.28
CA ASP A 69 -0.03 1.65 1.17
C ASP A 69 0.82 2.83 1.62
N LYS A 70 0.55 3.28 2.84
CA LYS A 70 1.42 4.17 3.60
C LYS A 70 1.77 3.48 4.92
N SER A 71 3.05 3.48 5.26
CA SER A 71 3.54 2.99 6.55
C SER A 71 4.51 4.02 7.15
N VAL A 72 4.48 4.18 8.48
CA VAL A 72 5.32 5.16 9.20
C VAL A 72 6.11 4.44 10.28
N TYR A 73 7.40 4.74 10.39
CA TYR A 73 8.33 4.08 11.31
C TYR A 73 8.94 5.09 12.29
N ALA A 74 9.00 4.71 13.57
CA ALA A 74 9.52 5.57 14.62
C ALA A 74 11.05 5.48 14.73
N SER A 75 11.72 4.51 14.12
CA SER A 75 13.18 4.39 14.18
C SER A 75 13.79 3.83 12.90
N SER A 76 15.08 4.08 12.72
CA SER A 76 15.88 3.48 11.64
C SER A 76 15.86 1.95 11.69
N GLN A 77 15.79 1.36 12.88
CA GLN A 77 15.75 -0.09 13.06
C GLN A 77 14.40 -0.68 12.65
N GLU A 78 13.29 -0.02 12.97
CA GLU A 78 11.95 -0.44 12.53
C GLU A 78 11.84 -0.38 11.01
N ALA A 79 12.29 0.72 10.39
CA ALA A 79 12.31 0.87 8.93
C ALA A 79 13.15 -0.26 8.27
N ARG A 80 14.34 -0.55 8.80
CA ARG A 80 15.20 -1.65 8.32
C ARG A 80 14.52 -3.03 8.44
N ASN A 81 13.84 -3.29 9.55
CA ASN A 81 13.09 -4.54 9.73
C ASN A 81 11.95 -4.68 8.72
N ALA A 82 11.37 -3.56 8.29
CA ALA A 82 10.34 -3.52 7.26
C ALA A 82 10.91 -3.48 5.82
N GLY A 83 12.24 -3.61 5.64
CA GLY A 83 12.89 -3.63 4.32
C GLY A 83 13.25 -2.26 3.73
N LEU A 84 13.24 -1.19 4.53
CA LEU A 84 13.74 0.12 4.15
C LEU A 84 15.10 0.37 4.82
N ASP A 85 16.19 0.20 4.07
CA ASP A 85 17.55 0.42 4.60
C ASP A 85 17.91 1.92 4.63
N VAL A 86 17.30 2.62 5.57
CA VAL A 86 17.48 4.07 5.79
C VAL A 86 17.94 4.36 7.21
N THR A 87 18.52 5.54 7.41
CA THR A 87 18.94 6.03 8.73
C THR A 87 18.40 7.44 8.94
N LEU A 88 17.66 7.64 10.03
CA LEU A 88 17.07 8.92 10.40
C LEU A 88 18.16 9.94 10.78
N GLU A 89 18.00 11.18 10.32
CA GLU A 89 18.83 12.30 10.75
C GLU A 89 18.54 12.72 12.19
N ASP A 90 17.25 12.81 12.55
CA ASP A 90 16.78 13.01 13.92
C ASP A 90 16.09 11.73 14.43
N GLU A 91 16.87 10.82 15.03
CA GLU A 91 16.35 9.58 15.61
C GLU A 91 15.39 9.85 16.79
N GLN A 92 15.44 11.02 17.41
CA GLN A 92 14.60 11.35 18.57
C GLN A 92 13.22 11.84 18.15
N HIS A 93 13.14 12.72 17.14
CA HIS A 93 11.90 13.39 16.76
C HIS A 93 11.44 13.16 15.32
N GLY A 94 12.28 12.56 14.47
CA GLY A 94 11.95 12.25 13.10
C GLY A 94 11.23 10.91 12.93
N PHE A 95 10.61 10.74 11.76
CA PHE A 95 9.94 9.52 11.30
C PHE A 95 10.36 9.17 9.88
N VAL A 96 10.41 7.88 9.56
CA VAL A 96 10.50 7.40 8.17
C VAL A 96 9.08 7.13 7.67
N VAL A 97 8.75 7.64 6.49
CA VAL A 97 7.48 7.35 5.82
C VAL A 97 7.76 6.56 4.55
N GLY A 98 7.04 5.46 4.37
CA GLY A 98 7.09 4.60 3.20
C GLY A 98 5.77 4.67 2.42
N LEU A 99 5.81 5.14 1.17
CA LEU A 99 4.68 5.08 0.23
C LEU A 99 4.89 3.93 -0.74
N SER A 100 3.98 2.97 -0.77
CA SER A 100 4.17 1.70 -1.48
C SER A 100 3.11 1.48 -2.55
N ALA A 101 3.50 0.85 -3.66
CA ALA A 101 2.58 0.41 -4.72
C ALA A 101 2.93 -1.01 -5.21
N LEU A 102 1.90 -1.81 -5.47
CA LEU A 102 2.01 -3.15 -6.05
C LEU A 102 0.74 -3.45 -6.86
N SER A 103 0.84 -4.38 -7.80
CA SER A 103 -0.30 -4.91 -8.53
C SER A 103 -0.31 -6.44 -8.51
N SER A 104 -1.34 -7.02 -9.11
CA SER A 104 -1.37 -8.44 -9.48
C SER A 104 -1.68 -8.57 -10.97
N ALA A 105 -1.19 -9.63 -11.59
CA ALA A 105 -1.48 -9.92 -12.99
C ALA A 105 -1.69 -11.41 -13.21
N VAL A 106 -2.50 -11.76 -14.22
CA VAL A 106 -2.76 -13.16 -14.56
C VAL A 106 -2.69 -13.34 -16.07
N SER A 107 -2.08 -14.44 -16.48
CA SER A 107 -2.17 -15.00 -17.83
C SER A 107 -2.87 -16.35 -17.76
N VAL A 108 -3.85 -16.59 -18.62
CA VAL A 108 -4.57 -17.87 -18.70
C VAL A 108 -4.42 -18.43 -20.10
N ARG A 109 -3.84 -19.62 -20.20
CA ARG A 109 -3.59 -20.34 -21.45
C ARG A 109 -4.29 -21.70 -21.43
N GLU A 110 -4.84 -22.10 -22.58
CA GLU A 110 -5.33 -23.47 -22.80
C GLU A 110 -4.18 -24.34 -23.38
N GLU A 111 -3.89 -25.50 -22.78
CA GLU A 111 -2.98 -26.51 -23.30
C GLU A 111 -3.58 -27.12 -24.59
N GLY A 112 -2.72 -27.35 -25.60
CA GLY A 112 -3.15 -27.84 -26.92
C GLY A 112 -3.40 -26.73 -27.96
N GLY A 113 -3.01 -25.49 -27.67
CA GLY A 113 -2.91 -24.41 -28.67
C GLY A 113 -1.99 -24.77 -29.84
N PRO A 114 -2.04 -24.02 -30.96
CA PRO A 114 -1.23 -24.31 -32.14
C PRO A 114 0.28 -24.29 -31.80
N ALA A 115 1.05 -25.10 -32.51
CA ALA A 115 2.52 -24.99 -32.48
C ALA A 115 2.95 -23.72 -33.24
N HIS A 116 4.22 -23.36 -33.18
CA HIS A 116 4.68 -22.12 -33.83
C HIS A 116 5.89 -22.37 -34.72
N ASP A 117 5.98 -21.60 -35.80
CA ASP A 117 7.20 -21.44 -36.58
C ASP A 117 7.74 -20.04 -36.34
N VAL A 118 8.72 -19.93 -35.45
CA VAL A 118 9.25 -18.63 -34.98
C VAL A 118 10.61 -18.35 -35.63
N ILE A 119 10.75 -17.22 -36.33
CA ILE A 119 12.05 -16.77 -36.82
C ILE A 119 12.48 -15.50 -36.10
N PHE A 120 13.67 -15.53 -35.50
CA PHE A 120 14.33 -14.34 -34.96
C PHE A 120 15.21 -13.69 -36.04
N VAL A 121 14.92 -12.45 -36.39
CA VAL A 121 15.80 -11.60 -37.22
C VAL A 121 16.58 -10.69 -36.28
N VAL A 122 17.89 -10.85 -36.17
CA VAL A 122 18.72 -10.12 -35.18
C VAL A 122 19.85 -9.35 -35.82
N SER A 123 20.11 -8.15 -35.31
CA SER A 123 21.28 -7.38 -35.73
C SER A 123 22.58 -8.10 -35.35
N THR A 124 23.47 -8.25 -36.32
CA THR A 124 24.87 -8.67 -36.15
C THR A 124 25.79 -7.50 -36.49
N ASN A 125 25.38 -6.28 -36.15
CA ASN A 125 26.22 -5.11 -36.34
C ASN A 125 27.38 -5.10 -35.33
N ARG A 126 28.55 -4.64 -35.79
CA ARG A 126 29.79 -4.53 -35.03
C ARG A 126 29.67 -3.66 -33.77
N VAL A 127 28.75 -2.69 -33.75
CA VAL A 127 28.43 -1.88 -32.57
C VAL A 127 28.17 -2.75 -31.34
N LEU A 128 27.50 -3.89 -31.50
CA LEU A 128 27.22 -4.82 -30.40
C LEU A 128 28.48 -5.43 -29.76
N SER A 129 29.59 -5.48 -30.50
CA SER A 129 30.89 -5.94 -29.98
C SER A 129 31.75 -4.80 -29.46
N ASP A 130 31.63 -3.60 -30.02
CA ASP A 130 32.52 -2.48 -29.76
C ASP A 130 32.01 -1.60 -28.58
N LEU A 131 30.70 -1.57 -28.32
CA LEU A 131 30.10 -0.88 -27.16
C LEU A 131 29.88 -1.86 -25.99
N PRO A 132 30.57 -1.72 -24.85
CA PRO A 132 30.28 -2.50 -23.66
C PRO A 132 29.11 -1.91 -22.87
N TYR A 133 28.33 -2.77 -22.22
CA TYR A 133 27.34 -2.42 -21.19
C TYR A 133 27.59 -3.26 -19.93
N GLY A 134 27.70 -2.62 -18.77
CA GLY A 134 28.04 -3.30 -17.51
C GLY A 134 29.36 -4.07 -17.57
N GLY A 135 30.34 -3.59 -18.36
CA GLY A 135 31.64 -4.24 -18.56
C GLY A 135 31.63 -5.47 -19.49
N ARG A 136 30.51 -5.77 -20.17
CA ARG A 136 30.36 -6.89 -21.12
C ARG A 136 29.94 -6.35 -22.50
N PRO A 137 30.38 -6.91 -23.63
CA PRO A 137 29.86 -6.53 -24.95
C PRO A 137 28.35 -6.80 -25.07
N GLN A 138 27.61 -5.90 -25.72
CA GLN A 138 26.16 -6.04 -25.92
C GLN A 138 25.79 -7.36 -26.65
N ALA A 139 26.65 -7.82 -27.57
CA ALA A 139 26.47 -9.09 -28.30
C ALA A 139 26.38 -10.32 -27.39
N ALA A 140 27.01 -10.29 -26.20
CA ALA A 140 26.89 -11.36 -25.23
C ALA A 140 25.47 -11.43 -24.64
N TYR A 141 24.86 -10.28 -24.35
CA TYR A 141 23.48 -10.22 -23.87
C TYR A 141 22.49 -10.67 -24.93
N LEU A 142 22.73 -10.35 -26.21
CA LEU A 142 21.93 -10.89 -27.32
C LEU A 142 21.97 -12.43 -27.37
N ALA A 143 23.14 -13.03 -27.18
CA ALA A 143 23.26 -14.49 -27.13
C ALA A 143 22.51 -15.08 -25.93
N ASP A 144 22.64 -14.48 -24.74
CA ASP A 144 21.91 -14.89 -23.53
C ASP A 144 20.39 -14.81 -23.78
N ALA A 145 19.92 -13.73 -24.40
CA ALA A 145 18.52 -13.48 -24.71
C ALA A 145 17.92 -14.49 -25.72
N LEU A 146 18.66 -14.78 -26.80
CA LEU A 146 18.28 -15.80 -27.78
C LEU A 146 18.24 -17.18 -27.14
N ASN A 147 19.21 -17.54 -26.30
CA ASN A 147 19.23 -18.83 -25.62
C ASN A 147 18.01 -19.02 -24.72
N ALA A 148 17.66 -18.02 -23.92
CA ALA A 148 16.47 -18.07 -23.07
C ALA A 148 15.18 -18.20 -23.89
N SER A 149 15.04 -17.40 -24.94
CA SER A 149 13.86 -17.38 -25.82
C SER A 149 13.68 -18.69 -26.58
N ILE A 150 14.76 -19.24 -27.13
CA ILE A 150 14.75 -20.53 -27.84
C ILE A 150 14.46 -21.68 -26.86
N ALA A 151 15.08 -21.69 -25.68
CA ALA A 151 14.81 -22.71 -24.66
C ALA A 151 13.31 -22.76 -24.31
N ARG A 152 12.71 -21.59 -24.07
CA ARG A 152 11.28 -21.45 -23.76
C ARG A 152 10.37 -22.01 -24.86
N LEU A 153 10.72 -21.80 -26.12
CA LEU A 153 10.00 -22.36 -27.27
C LEU A 153 10.19 -23.87 -27.37
N MET A 154 11.39 -24.39 -27.12
CA MET A 154 11.66 -25.84 -27.17
C MET A 154 10.97 -26.61 -26.04
N GLU A 155 10.80 -26.01 -24.86
CA GLU A 155 9.99 -26.58 -23.77
C GLU A 155 8.53 -26.84 -24.17
N GLN A 156 7.98 -26.09 -25.13
CA GLN A 156 6.62 -26.32 -25.64
C GLN A 156 6.46 -27.66 -26.36
N ASN A 157 7.56 -28.29 -26.76
CA ASN A 157 7.53 -29.53 -27.53
C ASN A 157 7.33 -30.77 -26.65
N ASP A 158 7.44 -30.65 -25.33
CA ASP A 158 7.38 -31.81 -24.43
C ASP A 158 5.96 -32.38 -24.37
N GLY A 159 5.74 -33.53 -25.00
CA GLY A 159 4.41 -34.16 -25.13
C GLY A 159 3.51 -33.58 -26.23
N ALA A 160 3.98 -32.62 -27.04
CA ALA A 160 3.18 -31.99 -28.10
C ALA A 160 3.06 -32.88 -29.35
N PRO A 161 1.88 -32.96 -30.01
CA PRO A 161 1.68 -33.76 -31.22
C PRO A 161 2.33 -33.16 -32.47
N VAL A 162 2.47 -31.83 -32.52
CA VAL A 162 3.16 -31.08 -33.57
C VAL A 162 4.18 -30.18 -32.87
N PRO A 163 5.48 -30.25 -33.22
CA PRO A 163 6.48 -29.45 -32.54
C PRO A 163 6.53 -28.02 -33.10
N THR A 164 6.76 -27.07 -32.21
CA THR A 164 7.25 -25.72 -32.48
C THR A 164 8.67 -25.77 -33.04
N ARG A 165 8.93 -24.97 -34.07
CA ARG A 165 10.25 -24.82 -34.72
C ARG A 165 10.75 -23.40 -34.56
N VAL A 166 12.07 -23.25 -34.61
CA VAL A 166 12.74 -21.96 -34.48
C VAL A 166 13.79 -21.77 -35.55
N GLY A 167 13.94 -20.54 -36.04
CA GLY A 167 15.00 -20.10 -36.94
C GLY A 167 15.64 -18.80 -36.44
N VAL A 168 16.88 -18.55 -36.88
CA VAL A 168 17.63 -17.33 -36.55
C VAL A 168 18.33 -16.81 -37.79
N VAL A 169 18.02 -15.57 -38.18
CA VAL A 169 18.63 -14.82 -39.28
C VAL A 169 19.36 -13.63 -38.70
N GLY A 170 20.67 -13.54 -38.94
CA GLY A 170 21.52 -12.44 -38.49
C GLY A 170 21.78 -11.45 -39.62
N TYR A 171 21.80 -10.15 -39.33
CA TYR A 171 22.02 -9.13 -40.36
C TYR A 171 22.97 -8.00 -39.96
N SER A 172 23.83 -7.64 -40.89
CA SER A 172 24.57 -6.38 -40.95
C SER A 172 24.38 -5.81 -42.36
N SER A 173 25.44 -5.50 -43.12
CA SER A 173 25.35 -5.41 -44.58
C SER A 173 25.28 -6.79 -45.26
N ASP A 174 25.78 -7.82 -44.57
CA ASP A 174 25.59 -9.22 -44.93
C ASP A 174 24.42 -9.82 -44.16
N VAL A 175 23.67 -10.73 -44.78
CA VAL A 175 22.55 -11.47 -44.15
C VAL A 175 22.90 -12.95 -44.15
N VAL A 176 22.83 -13.58 -42.97
CA VAL A 176 23.19 -14.98 -42.75
C VAL A 176 22.04 -15.69 -42.05
N THR A 177 21.59 -16.85 -42.56
CA THR A 177 20.69 -17.75 -41.83
C THR A 177 21.54 -18.60 -40.89
N LEU A 178 21.65 -18.20 -39.62
CA LEU A 178 22.43 -18.93 -38.62
C LEU A 178 21.80 -20.29 -38.32
N MET A 179 20.48 -20.27 -38.12
CA MET A 179 19.66 -21.43 -37.81
C MET A 179 18.48 -21.47 -38.79
N PRO A 180 18.46 -22.39 -39.76
CA PRO A 180 17.25 -22.67 -40.55
C PRO A 180 16.08 -23.09 -39.65
N LEU A 181 14.85 -22.95 -40.12
CA LEU A 181 13.68 -23.25 -39.30
C LEU A 181 13.58 -24.76 -38.96
N ASP A 182 13.86 -25.12 -37.71
CA ASP A 182 13.86 -26.52 -37.25
C ASP A 182 13.65 -26.65 -35.72
N VAL A 183 13.56 -27.89 -35.23
CA VAL A 183 13.69 -28.22 -33.81
C VAL A 183 15.16 -28.40 -33.45
N TYR A 184 15.60 -27.79 -32.35
CA TYR A 184 16.99 -27.78 -31.93
C TYR A 184 17.19 -28.36 -30.53
N GLU A 185 18.29 -29.06 -30.35
CA GLU A 185 18.81 -29.46 -29.04
C GLU A 185 19.98 -28.53 -28.64
N PRO A 186 20.00 -28.03 -27.39
CA PRO A 186 21.11 -27.21 -26.92
C PRO A 186 22.37 -28.07 -26.68
N ASP A 187 23.51 -27.41 -26.48
CA ASP A 187 24.72 -28.08 -26.05
C ASP A 187 24.67 -28.53 -24.58
N ALA A 188 25.78 -29.08 -24.07
CA ALA A 188 25.87 -29.62 -22.71
C ALA A 188 25.66 -28.56 -21.60
N GLU A 189 25.82 -27.29 -21.93
CA GLU A 189 25.60 -26.16 -21.02
C GLU A 189 24.20 -25.53 -21.18
N GLY A 190 23.36 -26.07 -22.08
CA GLY A 190 22.02 -25.54 -22.34
C GLY A 190 21.98 -24.39 -23.33
N HIS A 191 23.04 -24.17 -24.11
CA HIS A 191 23.13 -23.04 -25.05
C HIS A 191 22.80 -23.47 -26.48
N TYR A 192 22.14 -22.59 -27.23
CA TYR A 192 21.86 -22.74 -28.66
C TYR A 192 22.83 -21.89 -29.51
N VAL A 193 23.14 -20.68 -29.03
CA VAL A 193 24.10 -19.74 -29.63
C VAL A 193 25.11 -19.23 -28.59
N ARG A 194 26.29 -18.80 -29.03
CA ARG A 194 27.32 -18.18 -28.19
C ARG A 194 27.94 -16.96 -28.86
N PHE A 195 28.24 -15.94 -28.08
CA PHE A 195 29.09 -14.85 -28.54
C PHE A 195 30.58 -15.22 -28.39
N SER A 196 31.33 -15.04 -29.47
CA SER A 196 32.77 -15.25 -29.54
C SER A 196 33.47 -13.90 -29.75
N PRO A 197 34.25 -13.40 -28.78
CA PRO A 197 34.96 -12.14 -28.94
C PRO A 197 36.07 -12.30 -29.99
N GLY A 198 36.11 -11.38 -30.96
CA GLY A 198 37.14 -11.37 -31.99
C GLY A 198 38.55 -11.18 -31.38
N THR A 199 39.58 -11.76 -32.01
CA THR A 199 40.97 -11.64 -31.54
C THR A 199 41.86 -10.95 -32.57
N GLY A 200 42.77 -10.08 -32.11
CA GLY A 200 43.76 -9.45 -32.98
C GLY A 200 43.18 -8.59 -34.11
N GLY A 201 42.02 -7.95 -33.91
CA GLY A 201 41.37 -7.08 -34.89
C GLY A 201 40.35 -7.76 -35.79
N THR A 202 40.12 -9.07 -35.66
CA THR A 202 38.92 -9.70 -36.24
C THR A 202 37.67 -9.22 -35.51
N PRO A 203 36.53 -9.02 -36.23
CA PRO A 203 35.24 -8.80 -35.57
C PRO A 203 34.86 -10.02 -34.72
N GLY A 204 34.10 -9.80 -33.65
CA GLY A 204 33.45 -10.90 -32.94
C GLY A 204 32.42 -11.62 -33.82
N SER A 205 31.91 -12.75 -33.35
CA SER A 205 30.89 -13.55 -34.05
C SER A 205 29.82 -14.07 -33.11
N LEU A 206 28.62 -14.25 -33.65
CA LEU A 206 27.55 -15.05 -33.05
C LEU A 206 27.63 -16.46 -33.66
N GLU A 207 27.93 -17.44 -32.81
CA GLU A 207 28.20 -18.82 -33.22
C GLU A 207 27.07 -19.75 -32.80
N VAL A 208 26.63 -20.64 -33.68
CA VAL A 208 25.62 -21.65 -33.36
C VAL A 208 26.30 -22.89 -32.78
N VAL A 209 25.83 -23.31 -31.60
CA VAL A 209 26.32 -24.49 -30.89
C VAL A 209 25.25 -25.59 -30.75
N ALA A 210 23.99 -25.26 -31.08
CA ALA A 210 22.88 -26.19 -31.12
C ALA A 210 23.02 -27.27 -32.20
N SER A 211 22.36 -28.41 -31.98
CA SER A 211 22.20 -29.46 -32.99
C SER A 211 20.77 -29.47 -33.54
N SER A 212 20.63 -29.44 -34.87
CA SER A 212 19.34 -29.55 -35.55
C SER A 212 18.85 -31.00 -35.56
N MET A 213 17.57 -31.21 -35.23
CA MET A 213 16.94 -32.54 -35.21
C MET A 213 16.74 -33.13 -36.61
N SER A 214 16.52 -32.28 -37.63
CA SER A 214 16.44 -32.71 -39.04
C SER A 214 17.81 -32.91 -39.71
N GLY A 215 18.90 -32.46 -39.06
CA GLY A 215 20.24 -32.44 -39.63
C GLY A 215 20.49 -31.26 -40.59
N SER A 216 19.72 -30.19 -40.46
CA SER A 216 19.91 -28.93 -41.20
C SER A 216 21.26 -28.29 -40.86
N GLY A 217 21.93 -27.74 -41.88
CA GLY A 217 23.22 -27.07 -41.71
C GLY A 217 23.06 -25.72 -41.02
N THR A 218 23.84 -25.48 -39.96
CA THR A 218 23.91 -24.20 -39.25
C THR A 218 25.15 -23.40 -39.65
N GLU A 219 25.08 -22.08 -39.51
CA GLU A 219 26.17 -21.16 -39.82
C GLU A 219 26.45 -20.17 -38.68
N ASN A 220 27.67 -19.60 -38.65
CA ASN A 220 28.06 -18.55 -37.71
C ASN A 220 28.02 -17.19 -38.42
N ALA A 221 27.58 -16.14 -37.73
CA ALA A 221 27.57 -14.79 -38.27
C ALA A 221 28.67 -13.93 -37.66
N ALA A 222 29.55 -13.37 -38.50
CA ALA A 222 30.51 -12.36 -38.06
C ALA A 222 29.80 -11.01 -37.82
N LEU A 223 30.23 -10.27 -36.81
CA LEU A 223 29.67 -8.96 -36.50
C LEU A 223 30.25 -7.89 -37.45
N GLY A 224 29.43 -7.47 -38.42
CA GLY A 224 29.81 -6.63 -39.57
C GLY A 224 29.33 -5.18 -39.48
N SER A 225 29.67 -4.35 -40.47
CA SER A 225 29.14 -2.97 -40.58
C SER A 225 27.85 -2.92 -41.39
N GLY A 226 27.00 -1.91 -41.16
CA GLY A 226 25.75 -1.71 -41.91
C GLY A 226 24.53 -2.36 -41.23
N SER A 227 23.33 -2.00 -41.68
CA SER A 227 22.06 -2.43 -41.08
C SER A 227 21.03 -2.72 -42.18
N TYR A 228 21.12 -3.89 -42.81
CA TYR A 228 20.30 -4.27 -43.97
C TYR A 228 19.06 -5.08 -43.59
N LEU A 229 18.28 -4.56 -42.65
CA LEU A 229 17.08 -5.22 -42.09
C LEU A 229 16.07 -5.61 -43.19
N GLN A 230 15.91 -4.77 -44.23
CA GLN A 230 15.02 -5.04 -45.36
C GLN A 230 15.25 -6.44 -45.97
N ARG A 231 16.52 -6.79 -46.24
CA ARG A 231 16.87 -8.10 -46.82
C ARG A 231 16.73 -9.23 -45.80
N ALA A 232 17.03 -8.96 -44.54
CA ALA A 232 16.91 -9.96 -43.47
C ALA A 232 15.45 -10.42 -43.28
N VAL A 233 14.51 -9.47 -43.30
CA VAL A 233 13.06 -9.76 -43.26
C VAL A 233 12.62 -10.56 -44.49
N HIS A 234 13.12 -10.21 -45.69
CA HIS A 234 12.84 -10.97 -46.91
C HIS A 234 13.32 -12.43 -46.82
N VAL A 235 14.54 -12.66 -46.34
CA VAL A 235 15.10 -14.02 -46.14
C VAL A 235 14.29 -14.80 -45.10
N ALA A 236 13.91 -14.17 -43.99
CA ALA A 236 13.06 -14.82 -42.99
C ALA A 236 11.66 -15.15 -43.54
N ALA A 237 11.07 -14.26 -44.33
CA ALA A 237 9.78 -14.51 -44.95
C ALA A 237 9.84 -15.62 -46.01
N ASP A 238 10.94 -15.76 -46.76
CA ASP A 238 11.15 -16.89 -47.68
C ASP A 238 11.12 -18.24 -46.94
N GLU A 239 11.78 -18.32 -45.77
CA GLU A 239 11.77 -19.52 -44.91
C GLU A 239 10.34 -19.83 -44.43
N LEU A 240 9.58 -18.83 -43.93
CA LEU A 240 8.20 -19.02 -43.47
C LEU A 240 7.24 -19.39 -44.61
N VAL A 241 7.39 -18.80 -45.80
CA VAL A 241 6.59 -19.18 -46.99
C VAL A 241 6.91 -20.61 -47.42
N GLY A 242 8.18 -21.02 -47.36
CA GLY A 242 8.58 -22.41 -47.60
C GLY A 242 7.93 -23.38 -46.59
N ALA A 243 7.94 -23.00 -45.32
CA ALA A 243 7.40 -23.77 -44.21
C ALA A 243 5.88 -23.99 -44.28
N ALA A 244 5.13 -23.09 -44.93
CA ALA A 244 3.68 -23.24 -45.14
C ALA A 244 3.32 -24.56 -45.87
N GLY A 245 4.25 -25.08 -46.69
CA GLY A 245 4.10 -26.33 -47.42
C GLY A 245 4.41 -27.60 -46.61
N ASP A 246 4.92 -27.48 -45.39
CA ASP A 246 5.36 -28.61 -44.57
C ASP A 246 4.20 -29.40 -43.95
N GLN A 247 4.46 -30.66 -43.62
CA GLN A 247 3.50 -31.49 -42.90
C GLN A 247 3.24 -30.90 -41.50
N GLY A 248 1.96 -30.65 -41.19
CA GLY A 248 1.54 -30.08 -39.90
C GLY A 248 1.47 -28.55 -39.88
N SER A 249 1.72 -27.85 -40.99
CA SER A 249 1.62 -26.38 -41.07
C SER A 249 0.24 -25.84 -40.71
N GLY A 250 -0.85 -26.56 -41.01
CA GLY A 250 -2.21 -26.20 -40.59
C GLY A 250 -2.50 -26.37 -39.10
N SER A 251 -1.50 -26.71 -38.29
CA SER A 251 -1.55 -26.73 -36.83
C SER A 251 -0.41 -25.88 -36.24
N ARG A 252 0.21 -25.05 -37.07
CA ARG A 252 1.23 -24.08 -36.68
C ARG A 252 0.80 -22.66 -37.02
N GLU A 253 1.35 -21.69 -36.32
CA GLU A 253 1.24 -20.27 -36.64
C GLU A 253 2.61 -19.68 -36.97
N PRO A 254 2.74 -18.84 -38.03
CA PRO A 254 3.98 -18.20 -38.40
C PRO A 254 4.23 -16.96 -37.53
N VAL A 255 5.45 -16.84 -37.00
CA VAL A 255 5.85 -15.73 -36.14
C VAL A 255 7.21 -15.20 -36.57
N LEU A 256 7.33 -13.87 -36.68
CA LEU A 256 8.57 -13.19 -36.98
C LEU A 256 8.89 -12.21 -35.84
N VAL A 257 10.09 -12.32 -35.27
CA VAL A 257 10.59 -11.41 -34.23
C VAL A 257 11.81 -10.67 -34.77
N ALA A 258 11.68 -9.38 -35.08
CA ALA A 258 12.73 -8.59 -35.70
C ALA A 258 13.38 -7.59 -34.73
N MET A 259 14.67 -7.73 -34.47
CA MET A 259 15.44 -6.91 -33.55
C MET A 259 16.32 -5.91 -34.29
N GLY A 260 16.19 -4.63 -33.95
CA GLY A 260 17.00 -3.53 -34.44
C GLY A 260 17.84 -2.85 -33.35
N ILE A 261 18.78 -2.01 -33.78
CA ILE A 261 19.65 -1.20 -32.91
C ILE A 261 19.74 0.23 -33.47
N GLU A 262 20.25 1.18 -32.69
CA GLU A 262 20.49 2.58 -33.09
C GLU A 262 21.55 2.74 -34.20
N THR A 263 21.17 2.35 -35.42
CA THR A 263 21.98 2.45 -36.63
C THR A 263 21.11 2.79 -37.83
N PRO A 264 21.55 3.73 -38.69
CA PRO A 264 20.78 4.07 -39.88
C PRO A 264 20.56 2.86 -40.81
N PRO A 265 19.32 2.65 -41.31
CA PRO A 265 19.01 1.51 -42.15
C PRO A 265 19.65 1.64 -43.53
N MET A 266 20.12 0.51 -44.05
CA MET A 266 20.47 0.28 -45.44
C MET A 266 19.29 -0.40 -46.13
N ALA A 267 19.01 0.02 -47.36
CA ALA A 267 17.96 -0.60 -48.17
C ALA A 267 18.35 -0.68 -49.65
N SER A 268 17.50 -1.33 -50.44
CA SER A 268 17.53 -1.42 -51.89
C SER A 268 16.20 -0.95 -52.47
N THR A 269 16.29 -0.36 -53.66
CA THR A 269 15.13 -0.02 -54.49
C THR A 269 14.38 -1.25 -55.01
N SER A 270 14.99 -2.44 -54.97
CA SER A 270 14.34 -3.72 -55.30
C SER A 270 13.49 -4.23 -54.12
N LEU A 271 12.31 -3.63 -53.93
CA LEU A 271 11.47 -3.89 -52.75
C LEU A 271 11.03 -5.35 -52.57
N PHE A 272 10.74 -6.06 -53.66
CA PHE A 272 10.12 -7.40 -53.60
C PHE A 272 11.12 -8.57 -53.72
N ASP A 273 12.39 -8.25 -53.96
CA ASP A 273 13.52 -9.19 -54.10
C ASP A 273 14.84 -8.42 -53.86
N PRO A 274 15.10 -7.99 -52.61
CA PRO A 274 16.27 -7.17 -52.28
C PRO A 274 17.58 -7.97 -52.42
N PRO A 275 18.55 -7.53 -53.25
CA PRO A 275 19.78 -8.27 -53.57
C PRO A 275 20.84 -8.21 -52.46
N SER A 276 21.84 -9.10 -52.50
CA SER A 276 22.98 -9.07 -51.56
C SER A 276 23.85 -7.86 -51.87
N TYR A 277 24.45 -7.28 -50.83
CA TYR A 277 25.37 -6.18 -51.01
C TYR A 277 26.78 -6.69 -51.32
N GLU A 278 27.16 -6.66 -52.60
CA GLU A 278 28.49 -7.12 -53.06
C GLU A 278 29.52 -5.97 -53.16
N GLY A 279 29.26 -4.83 -52.51
CA GLY A 279 30.13 -3.64 -52.52
C GLY A 279 29.85 -2.60 -53.62
N ASP A 280 28.90 -2.87 -54.53
CA ASP A 280 28.38 -1.87 -55.49
C ASP A 280 27.13 -1.21 -54.91
N GLY A 281 27.18 0.11 -54.72
CA GLY A 281 26.07 0.90 -54.18
C GLY A 281 24.94 1.20 -55.17
N THR A 282 25.04 0.76 -56.43
CA THR A 282 24.02 1.01 -57.44
C THR A 282 22.68 0.36 -57.05
N GLY A 283 21.63 1.18 -56.90
CA GLY A 283 20.30 0.70 -56.51
C GLY A 283 20.09 0.50 -55.01
N PHE A 284 21.11 0.84 -54.19
CA PHE A 284 21.03 0.87 -52.72
C PHE A 284 20.78 2.28 -52.18
N LEU A 285 20.18 2.34 -51.00
CA LEU A 285 19.76 3.53 -50.27
C LEU A 285 20.34 3.49 -48.85
N GLY A 286 20.43 4.65 -48.20
CA GLY A 286 21.00 4.79 -46.87
C GLY A 286 22.54 4.68 -46.85
N PRO A 287 23.16 4.63 -45.66
CA PRO A 287 24.61 4.64 -45.55
C PRO A 287 25.19 3.25 -45.85
N LEU A 288 26.01 3.18 -46.89
CA LEU A 288 26.65 1.95 -47.33
C LEU A 288 27.94 1.65 -46.54
N PRO A 289 28.31 0.37 -46.35
CA PRO A 289 29.58 -0.04 -45.74
C PRO A 289 30.79 0.68 -46.33
N GLY A 290 31.62 1.25 -45.47
CA GLY A 290 32.83 1.99 -45.86
C GLY A 290 32.57 3.39 -46.42
N SER A 291 31.32 3.84 -46.49
CA SER A 291 30.99 5.23 -46.82
C SER A 291 31.22 6.17 -45.62
N ARG A 292 31.33 7.48 -45.88
CA ARG A 292 31.31 8.52 -44.84
C ARG A 292 29.92 9.13 -44.66
N GLN A 293 28.89 8.49 -45.20
CA GLN A 293 27.51 8.97 -45.08
C GLN A 293 26.98 8.61 -43.70
N THR A 294 26.22 9.52 -43.12
CA THR A 294 25.56 9.39 -41.83
C THR A 294 24.13 9.94 -41.93
N GLY A 295 23.31 9.64 -40.93
CA GLY A 295 21.93 10.14 -40.85
C GLY A 295 20.87 9.17 -41.38
N TYR A 296 19.68 9.29 -40.81
CA TYR A 296 18.53 8.43 -41.06
C TYR A 296 17.65 9.00 -42.20
N GLY A 297 17.90 8.54 -43.42
CA GLY A 297 17.14 8.98 -44.60
C GLY A 297 15.73 8.36 -44.66
N THR A 298 14.74 9.15 -45.09
CA THR A 298 13.39 8.65 -45.40
C THR A 298 13.37 7.72 -46.62
N ASP A 299 14.42 7.76 -47.46
CA ASP A 299 14.61 6.85 -48.60
C ASP A 299 14.73 5.38 -48.18
N ALA A 300 15.71 5.06 -47.34
CA ALA A 300 15.96 3.70 -46.87
C ALA A 300 14.87 3.22 -45.90
N LEU A 301 14.33 4.13 -45.09
CA LEU A 301 13.24 3.84 -44.16
C LEU A 301 11.98 3.39 -44.90
N LEU A 302 11.51 4.17 -45.88
CA LEU A 302 10.32 3.84 -46.65
C LEU A 302 10.48 2.54 -47.44
N ALA A 303 11.64 2.32 -48.07
CA ALA A 303 11.93 1.08 -48.79
C ALA A 303 11.88 -0.15 -47.87
N THR A 304 12.38 -0.02 -46.65
CA THR A 304 12.34 -1.09 -45.65
C THR A 304 10.91 -1.40 -45.22
N LEU A 305 10.12 -0.38 -44.83
CA LEU A 305 8.72 -0.54 -44.41
C LEU A 305 7.84 -1.16 -45.50
N LEU A 306 7.97 -0.70 -46.75
CA LEU A 306 7.23 -1.28 -47.88
C LEU A 306 7.58 -2.76 -48.11
N THR A 307 8.84 -3.12 -47.89
CA THR A 307 9.27 -4.53 -48.01
C THR A 307 8.71 -5.36 -46.87
N MET A 308 8.84 -4.90 -45.62
CA MET A 308 8.27 -5.59 -44.45
C MET A 308 6.77 -5.86 -44.66
N ARG A 309 6.02 -4.86 -45.16
CA ARG A 309 4.59 -4.99 -45.41
C ARG A 309 4.27 -5.98 -46.54
N TYR A 310 5.07 -5.94 -47.61
CA TYR A 310 4.95 -6.90 -48.70
C TYR A 310 5.19 -8.33 -48.20
N GLU A 311 6.21 -8.51 -47.37
CA GLU A 311 6.61 -9.80 -46.83
C GLU A 311 5.58 -10.34 -45.83
N ALA A 312 5.04 -9.50 -44.94
CA ALA A 312 3.97 -9.89 -44.02
C ALA A 312 2.72 -10.39 -44.75
N GLY A 313 2.30 -9.68 -45.81
CA GLY A 313 1.20 -10.14 -46.66
C GLY A 313 1.53 -11.45 -47.39
N ARG A 314 2.75 -11.59 -47.90
CA ARG A 314 3.19 -12.80 -48.63
C ARG A 314 3.22 -14.05 -47.75
N VAL A 315 3.65 -13.92 -46.50
CA VAL A 315 3.59 -15.01 -45.51
C VAL A 315 2.13 -15.32 -45.18
N SER A 316 1.34 -14.31 -44.82
CA SER A 316 -0.08 -14.52 -44.46
C SER A 316 -0.89 -15.20 -45.58
N ASP A 317 -0.67 -14.82 -46.84
CA ASP A 317 -1.27 -15.45 -48.01
C ASP A 317 -0.88 -16.93 -48.16
N ALA A 318 0.36 -17.29 -47.81
CA ALA A 318 0.83 -18.67 -47.87
C ALA A 318 0.20 -19.56 -46.77
N TRP A 319 -0.15 -18.98 -45.64
CA TRP A 319 -0.63 -19.68 -44.44
C TRP A 319 -2.17 -19.69 -44.27
N GLY A 320 -2.90 -18.76 -44.92
CA GLY A 320 -4.34 -18.47 -44.75
C GLY A 320 -5.37 -19.57 -45.05
N GLY A 321 -4.96 -20.81 -45.31
CA GLY A 321 -5.87 -21.97 -45.41
C GLY A 321 -6.14 -22.69 -44.09
N ALA A 322 -5.22 -22.60 -43.11
CA ALA A 322 -5.31 -23.29 -41.82
C ALA A 322 -4.35 -22.79 -40.73
N GLY A 323 -3.37 -21.92 -41.01
CA GLY A 323 -2.27 -21.60 -40.09
C GLY A 323 -2.12 -20.13 -39.68
N GLY A 324 -3.19 -19.34 -39.75
CA GLY A 324 -3.19 -17.96 -39.21
C GLY A 324 -2.55 -16.89 -40.10
N GLU A 325 -2.63 -15.64 -39.64
CA GLU A 325 -1.93 -14.47 -40.18
C GLU A 325 -0.51 -14.40 -39.57
N LEU A 326 0.46 -13.75 -40.24
CA LEU A 326 1.78 -13.57 -39.65
C LEU A 326 1.70 -12.65 -38.43
N SER A 327 2.16 -13.13 -37.28
CA SER A 327 2.46 -12.27 -36.13
C SER A 327 3.88 -11.71 -36.26
N LEU A 328 4.01 -10.39 -36.35
CA LEU A 328 5.27 -9.67 -36.45
C LEU A 328 5.51 -8.79 -35.22
N TYR A 329 6.48 -9.20 -34.40
CA TYR A 329 6.95 -8.46 -33.24
C TYR A 329 8.30 -7.82 -33.52
N THR A 330 8.56 -6.64 -32.99
CA THR A 330 9.87 -5.99 -33.10
C THR A 330 10.49 -5.70 -31.74
N VAL A 331 11.83 -5.70 -31.69
CA VAL A 331 12.62 -5.39 -30.49
C VAL A 331 13.64 -4.30 -30.82
N GLY A 332 13.65 -3.20 -30.07
CA GLY A 332 14.58 -2.09 -30.29
C GLY A 332 15.63 -1.97 -29.20
N LEU A 333 16.89 -2.31 -29.48
CA LEU A 333 17.98 -2.09 -28.51
C LEU A 333 18.50 -0.66 -28.58
N ASP A 334 18.26 0.08 -27.50
CA ASP A 334 18.71 1.47 -27.33
C ASP A 334 18.32 2.36 -28.52
N THR A 335 17.17 2.07 -29.13
CA THR A 335 16.69 2.76 -30.33
C THR A 335 15.90 4.01 -29.97
N SER A 336 16.17 5.10 -30.69
CA SER A 336 15.54 6.41 -30.56
C SER A 336 15.19 6.98 -31.94
N GLU A 337 14.32 7.99 -31.97
CA GLU A 337 13.92 8.72 -33.18
C GLU A 337 13.59 7.79 -34.37
N THR A 338 14.45 7.80 -35.41
CA THR A 338 14.17 7.10 -36.67
C THR A 338 14.41 5.60 -36.58
N ALA A 339 15.31 5.12 -35.72
CA ALA A 339 15.53 3.69 -35.53
C ALA A 339 14.32 3.04 -34.84
N ALA A 340 13.75 3.73 -33.84
CA ALA A 340 12.52 3.31 -33.17
C ALA A 340 11.32 3.37 -34.13
N TYR A 341 11.16 4.47 -34.88
CA TYR A 341 10.08 4.61 -35.86
C TYR A 341 10.02 3.45 -36.87
N LEU A 342 11.16 2.90 -37.31
CA LEU A 342 11.18 1.75 -38.22
C LEU A 342 10.57 0.48 -37.61
N LEU A 343 10.66 0.34 -36.30
CA LEU A 343 10.26 -0.85 -35.54
C LEU A 343 8.85 -0.70 -34.94
N GLU A 344 8.36 0.52 -34.77
CA GLU A 344 7.09 0.85 -34.12
C GLU A 344 5.84 0.35 -34.86
N THR A 345 4.76 0.19 -34.10
CA THR A 345 3.41 -0.07 -34.62
C THR A 345 2.86 1.15 -35.40
N PRO A 346 1.82 0.99 -36.23
CA PRO A 346 1.17 2.13 -36.90
C PRO A 346 0.67 3.22 -35.94
N LEU A 347 0.23 2.83 -34.73
CA LEU A 347 -0.27 3.75 -33.71
C LEU A 347 0.86 4.61 -33.15
N GLU A 348 1.97 4.00 -32.76
CA GLU A 348 3.14 4.70 -32.23
C GLU A 348 3.77 5.63 -33.27
N GLN A 349 3.92 5.16 -34.52
CA GLN A 349 4.39 5.97 -35.64
C GLN A 349 3.52 7.21 -35.90
N ALA A 350 2.23 7.15 -35.59
CA ALA A 350 1.34 8.29 -35.77
C ALA A 350 1.68 9.44 -34.80
N ALA A 351 2.13 9.11 -33.59
CA ALA A 351 2.46 10.05 -32.52
C ALA A 351 3.93 10.51 -32.52
N HIS A 352 4.86 9.73 -33.07
CA HIS A 352 6.29 9.99 -33.03
C HIS A 352 6.73 11.15 -33.99
N GLU A 353 7.30 12.22 -33.45
CA GLU A 353 7.92 13.29 -34.25
C GLU A 353 9.32 12.89 -34.76
N LEU A 354 9.62 13.12 -36.05
CA LEU A 354 10.92 12.81 -36.63
C LEU A 354 11.65 14.10 -37.06
N PRO A 355 12.45 14.73 -36.18
CA PRO A 355 13.12 15.98 -36.53
C PRO A 355 14.14 15.79 -37.66
N GLY A 356 13.97 16.55 -38.74
CA GLY A 356 14.88 16.53 -39.87
C GLY A 356 16.21 17.25 -39.58
N SER A 357 17.28 16.77 -40.22
CA SER A 357 18.61 17.39 -40.19
C SER A 357 19.10 17.75 -41.60
N GLY A 358 20.19 18.51 -41.71
CA GLY A 358 20.77 18.87 -43.01
C GLY A 358 19.77 19.58 -43.94
N ALA A 359 19.52 19.02 -45.13
CA ALA A 359 18.53 19.54 -46.08
C ALA A 359 17.08 19.49 -45.58
N ALA A 360 16.79 18.70 -44.55
CA ALA A 360 15.49 18.59 -43.90
C ALA A 360 15.40 19.37 -42.58
N ALA A 361 16.39 20.21 -42.24
CA ALA A 361 16.41 20.95 -40.98
C ALA A 361 15.12 21.77 -40.76
N GLY A 362 14.47 21.57 -39.62
CA GLY A 362 13.22 22.25 -39.25
C GLY A 362 11.95 21.66 -39.88
N GLN A 363 12.04 20.47 -40.50
CA GLN A 363 10.89 19.71 -40.98
C GLN A 363 10.70 18.44 -40.13
N ASP A 364 9.46 18.00 -39.96
CA ASP A 364 9.15 16.67 -39.45
C ASP A 364 9.16 15.66 -40.62
N LEU A 365 10.10 14.72 -40.60
CA LEU A 365 10.26 13.70 -41.63
C LEU A 365 9.05 12.75 -41.72
N ARG A 366 8.23 12.65 -40.67
CA ARG A 366 6.97 11.89 -40.69
C ARG A 366 6.03 12.41 -41.78
N ASP A 367 5.98 13.72 -41.99
CA ASP A 367 5.14 14.32 -43.04
C ASP A 367 5.68 14.02 -44.44
N ASN A 368 7.01 13.94 -44.60
CA ASN A 368 7.63 13.50 -45.86
C ASN A 368 7.27 12.03 -46.17
N LEU A 369 7.32 11.15 -45.17
CA LEU A 369 6.96 9.73 -45.30
C LEU A 369 5.47 9.57 -45.64
N ARG A 370 4.57 10.27 -44.95
CA ARG A 370 3.12 10.25 -45.25
C ARG A 370 2.83 10.69 -46.68
N GLY A 371 3.45 11.79 -47.12
CA GLY A 371 3.31 12.28 -48.49
C GLY A 371 3.81 11.28 -49.53
N ALA A 372 4.95 10.63 -49.27
CA ALA A 372 5.54 9.62 -50.13
C ALA A 372 4.70 8.34 -50.19
N ALA A 373 4.15 7.89 -49.05
CA ALA A 373 3.25 6.74 -48.96
C ALA A 373 1.95 6.97 -49.72
N GLN A 374 1.35 8.16 -49.60
CA GLN A 374 0.17 8.52 -50.38
C GLN A 374 0.47 8.52 -51.88
N ALA A 375 1.58 9.14 -52.31
CA ALA A 375 1.97 9.16 -53.72
C ALA A 375 2.24 7.73 -54.25
N TYR A 376 2.81 6.86 -53.44
CA TYR A 376 2.97 5.44 -53.76
C TYR A 376 1.61 4.74 -53.94
N ALA A 377 0.69 4.93 -52.99
CA ALA A 377 -0.65 4.33 -53.03
C ALA A 377 -1.45 4.82 -54.26
N ASP A 378 -1.38 6.11 -54.57
CA ASP A 378 -2.05 6.72 -55.72
C ASP A 378 -1.51 6.16 -57.04
N ALA A 379 -0.19 6.06 -57.19
CA ALA A 379 0.45 5.49 -58.37
C ALA A 379 0.12 3.99 -58.53
N ALA A 380 0.13 3.23 -57.44
CA ALA A 380 -0.27 1.82 -57.43
C ALA A 380 -1.75 1.64 -57.85
N ALA A 381 -2.66 2.45 -57.29
CA ALA A 381 -4.09 2.44 -57.64
C ALA A 381 -4.36 2.89 -59.09
N ALA A 382 -3.51 3.75 -59.64
CA ALA A 382 -3.54 4.15 -61.05
C ALA A 382 -2.97 3.06 -61.99
N GLY A 383 -2.43 1.96 -61.45
CA GLY A 383 -1.83 0.86 -62.23
C GLY A 383 -0.46 1.21 -62.82
N GLU A 384 0.23 2.22 -62.27
CA GLU A 384 1.62 2.51 -62.62
C GLU A 384 2.53 1.38 -62.13
N GLN A 385 3.68 1.16 -62.79
CA GLN A 385 4.64 0.09 -62.43
C GLN A 385 5.74 0.56 -61.48
N SER A 386 5.93 1.89 -61.40
CA SER A 386 6.91 2.53 -60.52
C SER A 386 6.52 3.97 -60.28
N VAL A 387 6.91 4.51 -59.14
CA VAL A 387 6.71 5.91 -58.75
C VAL A 387 8.06 6.54 -58.40
N THR A 388 8.28 7.79 -58.80
CA THR A 388 9.44 8.59 -58.34
C THR A 388 9.00 9.49 -57.19
N LEU A 389 9.66 9.37 -56.04
CA LEU A 389 9.33 10.04 -54.79
C LEU A 389 10.47 10.98 -54.40
N ASP A 390 10.12 12.18 -53.92
CA ASP A 390 11.07 13.13 -53.36
C ASP A 390 11.22 12.86 -51.85
N LEU A 391 12.35 12.26 -51.50
CA LEU A 391 12.71 11.79 -50.16
C LEU A 391 14.01 12.46 -49.69
N PHE A 392 14.46 12.08 -48.52
CA PHE A 392 15.75 12.48 -47.97
C PHE A 392 16.66 11.26 -47.81
N GLY A 393 17.89 11.35 -48.32
CA GLY A 393 18.90 10.30 -48.18
C GLY A 393 20.05 10.69 -47.26
N SER A 394 20.84 9.69 -46.85
CA SER A 394 22.00 9.87 -45.97
C SER A 394 23.15 10.62 -46.67
N GLY A 395 23.79 11.55 -45.94
CA GLY A 395 24.86 12.40 -46.46
C GLY A 395 26.02 12.52 -45.48
N ALA A 396 27.15 13.09 -45.91
CA ALA A 396 28.35 13.21 -45.05
C ALA A 396 28.24 14.26 -43.93
N GLY A 397 27.16 15.04 -43.90
CA GLY A 397 26.93 16.13 -42.93
C GLY A 397 25.46 16.28 -42.54
N GLY A 398 24.71 15.18 -42.56
CA GLY A 398 23.25 15.16 -42.38
C GLY A 398 22.51 14.80 -43.67
N LEU A 399 21.19 14.93 -43.65
CA LEU A 399 20.32 14.50 -44.75
C LEU A 399 20.47 15.37 -46.01
N VAL A 400 20.29 14.76 -47.18
CA VAL A 400 20.28 15.40 -48.49
C VAL A 400 19.01 15.06 -49.25
N ALA A 401 18.50 15.97 -50.08
CA ALA A 401 17.35 15.67 -50.93
C ALA A 401 17.70 14.55 -51.93
N ALA A 402 16.81 13.59 -52.09
CA ALA A 402 16.98 12.41 -52.93
C ALA A 402 15.69 12.12 -53.71
N SER A 403 15.76 12.00 -55.03
CA SER A 403 14.64 11.51 -55.83
C SER A 403 14.82 10.02 -56.09
N VAL A 404 13.94 9.20 -55.53
CA VAL A 404 14.05 7.73 -55.52
C VAL A 404 12.91 7.13 -56.33
N THR A 405 13.22 6.22 -57.25
CA THR A 405 12.20 5.50 -58.02
C THR A 405 12.00 4.11 -57.43
N LEU A 406 10.77 3.81 -57.01
CA LEU A 406 10.39 2.55 -56.38
C LEU A 406 9.33 1.82 -57.20
N PRO A 407 9.36 0.48 -57.28
CA PRO A 407 8.31 -0.31 -57.93
C PRO A 407 7.01 -0.28 -57.11
N THR A 408 5.87 -0.20 -57.79
CA THR A 408 4.54 -0.15 -57.17
C THR A 408 3.86 -1.52 -57.19
N LYS A 409 3.08 -1.83 -56.15
CA LYS A 409 2.21 -3.01 -56.10
C LYS A 409 0.83 -2.62 -55.56
N ASP A 410 -0.21 -3.01 -56.29
CA ASP A 410 -1.60 -2.74 -55.93
C ASP A 410 -1.95 -3.35 -54.57
N GLY A 411 -2.71 -2.61 -53.76
CA GLY A 411 -3.12 -3.00 -52.40
C GLY A 411 -2.01 -3.04 -51.35
N LEU A 412 -0.74 -2.74 -51.69
CA LEU A 412 0.35 -2.77 -50.71
C LEU A 412 0.19 -1.69 -49.65
N VAL A 413 -0.11 -0.44 -50.04
CA VAL A 413 -0.44 0.66 -49.10
C VAL A 413 -1.91 1.03 -49.27
N PRO A 414 -2.75 0.97 -48.22
CA PRO A 414 -4.17 1.31 -48.32
C PRO A 414 -4.38 2.80 -48.62
N ALA A 415 -5.13 3.12 -49.68
CA ALA A 415 -5.37 4.51 -50.10
C ALA A 415 -6.15 5.37 -49.07
N GLY A 416 -6.84 4.74 -48.11
CA GLY A 416 -7.60 5.42 -47.06
C GLY A 416 -6.84 5.59 -45.74
N ASP A 417 -5.66 4.99 -45.62
CA ASP A 417 -4.85 5.04 -44.40
C ASP A 417 -3.34 5.08 -44.76
N PRO A 418 -2.83 6.25 -45.17
CA PRO A 418 -1.42 6.42 -45.55
C PRO A 418 -0.45 6.27 -44.37
N LEU A 419 -0.94 6.09 -43.13
CA LEU A 419 -0.17 5.82 -41.92
C LEU A 419 0.00 4.33 -41.63
N ALA A 420 -0.78 3.46 -42.27
CA ALA A 420 -0.62 2.01 -42.17
C ALA A 420 0.57 1.50 -43.00
N LEU A 421 1.77 2.05 -42.80
CA LEU A 421 3.01 1.58 -43.45
C LEU A 421 3.61 0.40 -42.69
N SER A 422 3.66 0.50 -41.36
CA SER A 422 4.20 -0.56 -40.50
C SER A 422 3.27 -1.80 -40.52
N PRO A 423 3.81 -3.00 -40.73
CA PRO A 423 3.10 -4.27 -40.51
C PRO A 423 3.33 -4.84 -39.11
N VAL A 424 3.92 -4.06 -38.18
CA VAL A 424 4.28 -4.54 -36.84
C VAL A 424 3.05 -4.58 -35.94
N ASP A 425 2.87 -5.72 -35.26
CA ASP A 425 1.78 -5.94 -34.32
C ASP A 425 2.10 -5.40 -32.91
N ASP A 426 3.36 -5.50 -32.48
CA ASP A 426 3.83 -5.01 -31.19
C ASP A 426 5.32 -4.63 -31.26
N TYR A 427 5.69 -3.54 -30.58
CA TYR A 427 7.07 -3.05 -30.47
C TYR A 427 7.53 -3.09 -29.02
N LEU A 428 8.64 -3.78 -28.78
CA LEU A 428 9.18 -4.04 -27.45
C LEU A 428 10.54 -3.33 -27.29
N PRO A 429 10.57 -2.13 -26.68
CA PRO A 429 11.82 -1.38 -26.50
C PRO A 429 12.71 -2.00 -25.43
N ALA A 430 13.99 -2.17 -25.76
CA ALA A 430 15.06 -2.59 -24.86
C ALA A 430 16.06 -1.43 -24.68
N ARG A 431 15.79 -0.51 -23.75
CA ARG A 431 16.65 0.67 -23.48
C ARG A 431 18.04 0.33 -22.90
N SER A 432 18.33 -0.95 -22.69
CA SER A 432 19.66 -1.40 -22.32
C SER A 432 19.93 -2.83 -22.80
N ALA A 433 21.19 -3.22 -22.85
CA ALA A 433 21.56 -4.56 -23.30
C ALA A 433 21.01 -5.68 -22.40
N ARG A 434 20.87 -5.45 -21.09
CA ARG A 434 20.27 -6.44 -20.17
C ARG A 434 18.78 -6.67 -20.43
N ALA A 435 18.08 -5.69 -21.01
CA ALA A 435 16.65 -5.78 -21.30
C ALA A 435 16.33 -6.71 -22.48
N LEU A 436 17.32 -7.05 -23.30
CA LEU A 436 17.13 -7.89 -24.49
C LEU A 436 16.49 -9.25 -24.18
N THR A 437 16.92 -9.91 -23.11
CA THR A 437 16.36 -11.20 -22.68
C THR A 437 14.86 -11.11 -22.43
N TRP A 438 14.41 -9.98 -21.90
CA TRP A 438 13.02 -9.75 -21.55
C TRP A 438 12.18 -9.28 -22.73
N ALA A 439 12.70 -8.39 -23.57
CA ALA A 439 12.00 -7.97 -24.78
C ALA A 439 11.80 -9.15 -25.73
N LEU A 440 12.84 -9.95 -25.98
CA LEU A 440 12.71 -11.19 -26.78
C LEU A 440 11.84 -12.23 -26.09
N GLY A 441 11.97 -12.39 -24.77
CA GLY A 441 11.11 -13.28 -23.99
C GLY A 441 9.63 -12.88 -24.02
N SER A 442 9.34 -11.58 -24.07
CA SER A 442 7.98 -11.05 -24.18
C SER A 442 7.42 -11.24 -25.57
N ALA A 443 8.20 -11.04 -26.63
CA ALA A 443 7.79 -11.41 -27.99
C ALA A 443 7.42 -12.90 -28.08
N VAL A 444 8.21 -13.78 -27.45
CA VAL A 444 7.89 -15.22 -27.32
C VAL A 444 6.65 -15.45 -26.45
N GLY A 445 6.47 -14.72 -25.36
CA GLY A 445 5.26 -14.79 -24.53
C GLY A 445 4.01 -14.46 -25.34
N ARG A 446 4.02 -13.32 -26.05
CA ARG A 446 2.92 -12.84 -26.91
C ARG A 446 2.58 -13.86 -27.98
N SER A 447 3.60 -14.44 -28.63
CA SER A 447 3.37 -15.49 -29.63
C SER A 447 2.73 -16.74 -29.04
N LEU A 448 3.02 -17.09 -27.79
CA LEU A 448 2.40 -18.21 -27.08
C LEU A 448 1.04 -17.86 -26.43
N GLY A 449 0.48 -16.67 -26.67
CA GLY A 449 -0.75 -16.18 -26.06
C GLY A 449 -0.61 -15.78 -24.58
N ILE A 450 0.62 -15.61 -24.09
CA ILE A 450 0.94 -15.14 -22.74
C ILE A 450 1.12 -13.62 -22.81
N SER A 451 0.13 -12.88 -22.31
CA SER A 451 0.18 -11.42 -22.24
C SER A 451 -0.24 -10.93 -20.87
N TYR A 452 0.49 -9.93 -20.38
CA TYR A 452 0.14 -9.22 -19.16
C TYR A 452 -0.25 -7.79 -19.51
N ALA A 453 -1.36 -7.34 -18.94
CA ALA A 453 -1.80 -5.95 -19.07
C ALA A 453 -1.25 -5.12 -17.92
N ALA A 454 -0.70 -3.95 -18.22
CA ALA A 454 -0.43 -2.93 -17.22
C ALA A 454 -1.73 -2.60 -16.46
N PRO A 455 -1.68 -2.43 -15.14
CA PRO A 455 -2.90 -2.29 -14.35
C PRO A 455 -3.53 -0.90 -14.49
N ALA A 456 -2.74 0.11 -14.85
CA ALA A 456 -3.14 1.49 -15.06
C ALA A 456 -2.81 1.98 -16.49
N SER A 457 -3.45 3.07 -16.90
CA SER A 457 -3.19 3.80 -18.15
C SER A 457 -3.19 5.33 -17.91
N GLY A 458 -2.97 6.15 -18.95
CA GLY A 458 -3.02 7.62 -18.87
C GLY A 458 -4.43 8.21 -18.76
N GLY A 459 -5.46 7.38 -18.65
CA GLY A 459 -6.85 7.81 -18.78
C GLY A 459 -7.30 7.90 -20.24
N PRO A 460 -8.60 8.16 -20.49
CA PRO A 460 -9.21 8.05 -21.81
C PRO A 460 -8.83 9.15 -22.83
N ASP A 461 -8.10 10.20 -22.42
CA ASP A 461 -7.72 11.34 -23.27
C ASP A 461 -6.21 11.72 -23.21
N GLU A 462 -5.37 11.00 -22.43
CA GLU A 462 -3.92 11.23 -22.36
C GLU A 462 -3.12 10.07 -22.99
N ASP A 463 -3.04 10.06 -24.32
CA ASP A 463 -2.12 9.21 -25.09
C ASP A 463 -0.72 9.85 -25.22
N MET A 464 -0.23 10.48 -24.15
CA MET A 464 1.15 10.96 -24.10
C MET A 464 2.07 9.83 -23.59
N PRO A 465 3.23 9.59 -24.21
CA PRO A 465 4.28 8.76 -23.62
C PRO A 465 4.59 9.25 -22.18
N GLY A 466 4.46 8.37 -21.19
CA GLY A 466 4.63 8.72 -19.76
C GLY A 466 3.36 9.09 -18.98
N GLY A 467 2.18 9.11 -19.61
CA GLY A 467 0.89 9.46 -18.98
C GLY A 467 0.32 8.40 -18.02
N SER A 468 0.67 7.13 -18.20
CA SER A 468 0.16 6.03 -17.37
C SER A 468 0.88 5.91 -16.03
N ARG A 469 0.27 6.39 -14.94
CA ARG A 469 0.95 6.53 -13.64
C ARG A 469 0.10 6.10 -12.45
N VAL A 470 0.78 5.64 -11.41
CA VAL A 470 0.23 5.54 -10.05
C VAL A 470 0.75 6.72 -9.25
N GLN A 471 -0.15 7.55 -8.78
CA GLN A 471 0.15 8.77 -8.02
C GLN A 471 -0.13 8.53 -6.54
N LEU A 472 0.77 8.99 -5.69
CA LEU A 472 0.64 8.95 -4.24
C LEU A 472 1.07 10.30 -3.69
N SER A 473 0.23 10.96 -2.89
CA SER A 473 0.59 12.20 -2.20
C SER A 473 0.51 12.02 -0.69
N ASP A 474 1.34 12.77 0.04
CA ASP A 474 1.27 12.91 1.48
C ASP A 474 1.45 14.37 1.90
N ARG A 475 0.42 14.94 2.51
CA ARG A 475 0.53 16.24 3.17
C ARG A 475 1.27 16.08 4.50
N VAL A 476 2.39 16.77 4.66
CA VAL A 476 3.18 16.74 5.89
C VAL A 476 2.43 17.43 7.01
N GLY A 477 2.56 16.89 8.24
CA GLY A 477 1.84 17.41 9.40
C GLY A 477 2.29 18.82 9.81
N ALA A 478 1.42 19.55 10.50
CA ALA A 478 1.73 20.88 11.00
C ALA A 478 2.94 20.85 11.94
N GLY A 479 3.87 21.80 11.77
CA GLY A 479 5.12 21.84 12.52
C GLY A 479 6.15 20.77 12.15
N MET A 480 5.88 19.95 11.14
CA MET A 480 6.83 19.00 10.54
C MET A 480 7.23 19.45 9.13
N ARG A 481 8.36 18.94 8.65
CA ARG A 481 8.87 19.15 7.28
C ARG A 481 9.55 17.88 6.78
N VAL A 482 9.66 17.72 5.47
CA VAL A 482 10.54 16.72 4.84
C VAL A 482 11.99 17.10 5.16
N ALA A 483 12.70 16.19 5.82
CA ALA A 483 14.12 16.33 6.12
C ALA A 483 14.97 15.88 4.94
N ARG A 484 14.60 14.70 4.40
CA ARG A 484 15.35 14.01 3.36
C ARG A 484 14.43 13.09 2.56
N VAL A 485 14.66 13.01 1.26
CA VAL A 485 14.11 11.96 0.40
C VAL A 485 15.23 10.91 0.21
N ASP A 486 15.09 9.75 0.85
CA ASP A 486 16.13 8.71 0.81
C ASP A 486 16.20 7.99 -0.55
N GLY A 487 15.05 7.86 -1.22
CA GLY A 487 14.96 7.29 -2.57
C GLY A 487 13.92 6.18 -2.72
N ILE A 488 14.01 5.46 -3.83
CA ILE A 488 13.04 4.44 -4.21
C ILE A 488 13.60 3.05 -3.95
N VAL A 489 12.91 2.25 -3.15
CA VAL A 489 13.23 0.86 -2.84
C VAL A 489 12.42 -0.07 -3.73
N TYR A 490 13.11 -1.02 -4.37
CA TYR A 490 12.51 -2.11 -5.12
C TYR A 490 13.35 -3.39 -4.93
N GLY A 491 12.70 -4.51 -4.59
CA GLY A 491 13.43 -5.72 -4.22
C GLY A 491 14.41 -5.44 -3.06
N SER A 492 15.69 -5.75 -3.27
CA SER A 492 16.79 -5.43 -2.34
C SER A 492 17.60 -4.18 -2.72
N HIS A 493 17.11 -3.38 -3.66
CA HIS A 493 17.83 -2.23 -4.20
C HIS A 493 17.24 -0.92 -3.69
N LEU A 494 18.13 0.03 -3.36
CA LEU A 494 17.78 1.43 -3.10
C LEU A 494 18.30 2.31 -4.23
N LEU A 495 17.39 3.01 -4.88
CA LEU A 495 17.68 4.04 -5.87
C LEU A 495 17.79 5.38 -5.16
N SER A 496 19.01 5.71 -4.68
CA SER A 496 19.25 6.91 -3.87
C SER A 496 19.29 8.22 -4.67
N GLY A 497 19.57 8.15 -5.97
CA GLY A 497 19.81 9.31 -6.82
C GLY A 497 21.28 9.71 -6.99
N ALA A 498 22.21 9.01 -6.34
CA ALA A 498 23.65 9.23 -6.48
C ALA A 498 24.13 9.20 -7.95
N LEU A 499 23.63 8.24 -8.72
CA LEU A 499 23.95 8.11 -10.15
C LEU A 499 23.44 9.30 -10.97
N ALA A 500 22.24 9.82 -10.65
CA ALA A 500 21.71 11.02 -11.30
C ALA A 500 22.59 12.24 -11.02
N ALA A 501 22.99 12.42 -9.76
CA ALA A 501 23.89 13.49 -9.36
C ALA A 501 25.27 13.39 -10.02
N GLN A 502 25.83 12.18 -10.09
CA GLN A 502 27.08 11.90 -10.78
C GLN A 502 26.97 12.21 -12.28
N ALA A 503 25.91 11.73 -12.95
CA ALA A 503 25.71 11.91 -14.38
C ALA A 503 25.58 13.38 -14.76
N VAL A 504 24.76 14.16 -14.03
CA VAL A 504 24.60 15.61 -14.25
C VAL A 504 25.92 16.34 -14.06
N LYS A 505 26.62 16.08 -12.94
CA LYS A 505 27.90 16.74 -12.65
C LYS A 505 28.95 16.46 -13.72
N ILE A 506 29.19 15.18 -14.05
CA ILE A 506 30.20 14.80 -15.02
C ILE A 506 29.84 15.33 -16.41
N SER A 507 28.58 15.24 -16.84
CA SER A 507 28.17 15.66 -18.19
C SER A 507 28.26 17.17 -18.39
N LEU A 508 27.96 17.97 -17.36
CA LEU A 508 28.06 19.42 -17.44
C LEU A 508 29.51 19.92 -17.31
N GLU A 509 30.41 19.15 -16.69
CA GLU A 509 31.85 19.43 -16.61
C GLU A 509 32.65 18.91 -17.84
N ASP A 510 32.29 17.73 -18.35
CA ASP A 510 32.87 17.07 -19.53
C ASP A 510 31.78 16.46 -20.45
N PRO A 511 31.24 17.26 -21.40
CA PRO A 511 30.16 16.82 -22.29
C PRO A 511 30.51 15.64 -23.22
N TYR A 512 31.79 15.25 -23.33
CA TYR A 512 32.23 14.15 -24.19
C TYR A 512 32.40 12.83 -23.45
N HIS A 513 32.08 12.76 -22.16
CA HIS A 513 32.14 11.52 -21.40
C HIS A 513 31.01 10.57 -21.87
N PRO A 514 31.31 9.45 -22.54
CA PRO A 514 30.30 8.67 -23.26
C PRO A 514 29.20 8.12 -22.33
N ASP A 515 29.57 7.59 -21.16
CA ASP A 515 28.61 6.97 -20.25
C ASP A 515 27.75 8.03 -19.52
N ALA A 516 28.38 9.02 -18.87
CA ALA A 516 27.66 10.07 -18.15
C ALA A 516 26.74 10.91 -19.05
N THR A 517 27.18 11.27 -20.26
CA THR A 517 26.36 12.08 -21.19
C THR A 517 25.13 11.31 -21.67
N HIS A 518 25.25 9.99 -21.86
CA HIS A 518 24.12 9.11 -22.19
C HIS A 518 23.14 9.00 -21.00
N GLU A 519 23.63 8.89 -19.77
CA GLU A 519 22.76 8.86 -18.58
C GLU A 519 22.07 10.22 -18.35
N PHE A 520 22.76 11.33 -18.60
CA PHE A 520 22.19 12.67 -18.46
C PHE A 520 21.12 12.98 -19.51
N SER A 521 21.24 12.46 -20.75
CA SER A 521 20.22 12.70 -21.78
C SER A 521 18.84 12.14 -21.37
N TYR A 522 18.80 11.07 -20.59
CA TYR A 522 17.54 10.53 -20.07
C TYR A 522 16.81 11.49 -19.12
N LEU A 523 17.54 12.18 -18.24
CA LEU A 523 16.95 13.19 -17.36
C LEU A 523 16.42 14.39 -18.16
N VAL A 524 17.11 14.75 -19.24
CA VAL A 524 16.69 15.81 -20.16
C VAL A 524 15.42 15.41 -20.91
N GLU A 525 15.35 14.18 -21.41
CA GLU A 525 14.17 13.62 -22.07
C GLU A 525 12.96 13.60 -21.13
N ALA A 526 13.11 13.10 -19.90
CA ALA A 526 12.03 13.06 -18.91
C ALA A 526 11.47 14.46 -18.60
N MET A 527 12.35 15.45 -18.41
CA MET A 527 11.95 16.84 -18.18
C MET A 527 11.22 17.44 -19.40
N ASN A 528 11.69 17.13 -20.60
CA ASN A 528 11.07 17.63 -21.84
C ASN A 528 9.72 16.96 -22.13
N ALA A 529 9.59 15.66 -21.89
CA ALA A 529 8.33 14.94 -22.02
C ALA A 529 7.24 15.54 -21.13
N ARG A 530 7.62 15.99 -19.92
CA ARG A 530 6.67 16.54 -18.95
C ARG A 530 6.37 18.03 -19.13
N TYR A 531 7.40 18.85 -19.31
CA TYR A 531 7.29 20.30 -19.22
C TYR A 531 7.54 21.02 -20.56
N GLY A 532 7.99 20.31 -21.59
CA GLY A 532 8.20 20.89 -22.93
C GLY A 532 9.23 22.02 -22.95
N LEU A 533 10.24 21.99 -22.07
CA LEU A 533 11.22 23.07 -21.89
C LEU A 533 12.24 23.17 -23.06
N GLY A 534 12.37 22.11 -23.86
CA GLY A 534 13.35 22.02 -24.93
C GLY A 534 14.79 22.18 -24.41
N SER A 535 15.52 23.15 -24.96
CA SER A 535 16.89 23.44 -24.52
C SER A 535 16.98 24.10 -23.14
N GLU A 536 15.89 24.70 -22.64
CA GLU A 536 15.88 25.36 -21.32
C GLU A 536 16.08 24.34 -20.17
N THR A 537 15.87 23.05 -20.42
CA THR A 537 16.18 21.97 -19.48
C THR A 537 17.66 21.96 -19.06
N TYR A 538 18.59 22.22 -19.99
CA TYR A 538 20.01 22.31 -19.67
C TYR A 538 20.33 23.51 -18.77
N ASP A 539 19.66 24.65 -19.01
CA ASP A 539 19.80 25.84 -18.17
C ASP A 539 19.34 25.57 -16.74
N LEU A 540 18.26 24.81 -16.56
CA LEU A 540 17.76 24.41 -15.24
C LEU A 540 18.79 23.57 -14.48
N PHE A 541 19.31 22.49 -15.09
CA PHE A 541 20.33 21.65 -14.46
C PHE A 541 21.62 22.41 -14.17
N TYR A 542 22.01 23.33 -15.05
CA TYR A 542 23.18 24.20 -14.81
C TYR A 542 22.95 25.13 -13.60
N GLN A 543 21.77 25.73 -13.48
CA GLN A 543 21.43 26.56 -12.32
C GLN A 543 21.43 25.76 -11.03
N ALA A 544 20.84 24.56 -11.03
CA ALA A 544 20.81 23.67 -9.88
C ALA A 544 22.22 23.20 -9.45
N LEU A 545 23.09 22.87 -10.41
CA LEU A 545 24.50 22.53 -10.12
C LEU A 545 25.27 23.74 -9.57
N ALA A 546 25.04 24.95 -10.09
CA ALA A 546 25.71 26.15 -9.63
C ALA A 546 25.26 26.60 -8.22
N ASP A 547 24.00 26.36 -7.87
CA ASP A 547 23.42 26.63 -6.56
C ASP A 547 23.77 25.56 -5.51
N GLY A 548 24.13 24.35 -5.96
CA GLY A 548 24.49 23.21 -5.10
C GLY A 548 23.35 22.22 -4.85
N GLN A 549 22.17 22.45 -5.43
CA GLN A 549 21.02 21.52 -5.41
C GLN A 549 21.34 20.20 -6.15
N PHE A 550 22.21 20.28 -7.17
CA PHE A 550 22.96 19.14 -7.67
C PHE A 550 24.40 19.18 -7.17
N SER A 551 24.87 18.09 -6.56
CA SER A 551 26.27 17.93 -6.18
C SER A 551 26.64 16.45 -6.08
N TYR A 552 27.91 16.11 -6.31
CA TYR A 552 28.37 14.73 -6.17
C TYR A 552 29.85 14.69 -5.76
N ALA A 553 30.11 14.11 -4.59
CA ALA A 553 31.45 13.79 -4.11
C ALA A 553 31.65 12.26 -4.00
N SER A 554 30.63 11.54 -3.57
CA SER A 554 30.57 10.06 -3.53
C SER A 554 29.11 9.58 -3.42
N ASP A 555 28.88 8.26 -3.49
CA ASP A 555 27.54 7.67 -3.32
C ASP A 555 26.89 7.96 -1.94
N ASP A 556 27.69 8.34 -0.94
CA ASP A 556 27.22 8.72 0.40
C ASP A 556 27.18 10.26 0.62
N ASP A 557 27.65 11.05 -0.35
CA ASP A 557 27.78 12.52 -0.26
C ASP A 557 27.44 13.16 -1.61
N PHE A 558 26.16 13.43 -1.80
CA PHE A 558 25.58 13.97 -3.04
C PHE A 558 24.26 14.72 -2.78
N SER A 559 23.82 15.48 -3.78
CA SER A 559 22.49 16.09 -3.88
C SER A 559 21.99 15.94 -5.32
N ASN A 560 20.71 15.59 -5.49
CA ASN A 560 20.13 15.16 -6.77
C ASN A 560 18.80 15.86 -7.10
N HIS A 561 18.58 17.09 -6.63
CA HIS A 561 17.34 17.82 -6.86
C HIS A 561 17.54 19.14 -7.61
N ALA A 562 16.45 19.64 -8.18
CA ALA A 562 16.35 20.99 -8.69
C ALA A 562 15.02 21.61 -8.29
N SER A 563 14.98 22.93 -8.09
CA SER A 563 13.80 23.62 -7.58
C SER A 563 13.37 24.82 -8.42
N TRP A 564 12.06 25.04 -8.43
CA TRP A 564 11.41 26.12 -9.17
C TRP A 564 10.07 26.52 -8.53
N TYR A 565 9.58 27.69 -8.90
CA TYR A 565 8.26 28.15 -8.46
C TYR A 565 7.14 27.52 -9.28
N VAL A 566 6.07 27.11 -8.61
CA VAL A 566 4.85 26.55 -9.22
C VAL A 566 3.61 27.34 -8.82
N ASN A 567 2.61 27.33 -9.69
CA ASN A 567 1.30 27.95 -9.46
C ASN A 567 0.36 27.01 -8.70
N GLY A 568 -0.86 27.45 -8.39
CA GLY A 568 -1.86 26.63 -7.68
C GLY A 568 -2.43 25.43 -8.45
N THR A 569 -1.96 25.19 -9.68
CA THR A 569 -2.24 23.99 -10.50
C THR A 569 -0.97 23.14 -10.68
N HIS A 570 0.05 23.33 -9.84
CA HIS A 570 1.35 22.63 -9.89
C HIS A 570 2.17 22.87 -11.18
N GLY A 571 1.78 23.87 -11.99
CA GLY A 571 2.49 24.23 -13.22
C GLY A 571 3.64 25.21 -12.97
N MET A 572 4.74 25.06 -13.70
CA MET A 572 5.89 25.98 -13.63
C MET A 572 5.49 27.43 -13.90
N VAL A 573 6.02 28.36 -13.10
CA VAL A 573 5.77 29.80 -13.26
C VAL A 573 6.82 30.41 -14.19
N PRO A 574 6.45 31.00 -15.34
CA PRO A 574 7.41 31.60 -16.26
C PRO A 574 7.95 32.95 -15.75
N SER A 575 9.22 33.26 -16.05
CA SER A 575 9.81 34.56 -15.73
C SER A 575 10.96 34.94 -16.67
N GLN A 576 11.14 36.24 -16.89
CA GLN A 576 12.22 36.83 -17.70
C GLN A 576 12.37 36.25 -19.12
N GLY A 577 11.27 35.80 -19.72
CA GLY A 577 11.27 35.22 -21.07
C GLY A 577 11.64 33.73 -21.14
N ARG A 578 11.76 33.06 -19.99
CA ARG A 578 11.88 31.59 -19.85
C ARG A 578 10.56 30.96 -19.46
N SER A 579 10.42 29.67 -19.71
CA SER A 579 9.21 28.88 -19.41
C SER A 579 9.07 28.54 -17.92
N TYR A 580 10.11 28.80 -17.10
CA TYR A 580 10.16 28.52 -15.67
C TYR A 580 10.86 29.64 -14.87
N THR A 581 10.73 29.58 -13.53
CA THR A 581 11.43 30.46 -12.58
C THR A 581 12.16 29.59 -11.56
N PHE A 582 13.50 29.56 -11.65
CA PHE A 582 14.36 28.83 -10.71
C PHE A 582 14.24 29.39 -9.28
N ALA A 583 14.17 28.49 -8.30
CA ALA A 583 14.29 28.82 -6.88
C ALA A 583 15.69 28.38 -6.39
N THR A 584 16.39 29.23 -5.66
CA THR A 584 17.66 28.89 -4.99
C THR A 584 17.37 28.18 -3.66
N GLN A 585 18.33 27.43 -3.12
CA GLN A 585 18.16 26.76 -1.82
C GLN A 585 17.84 27.77 -0.69
N GLU A 586 18.41 28.99 -0.73
CA GLU A 586 18.05 30.05 0.24
C GLU A 586 16.57 30.46 0.17
N GLU A 587 15.93 30.37 -1.01
CA GLU A 587 14.50 30.67 -1.19
C GLU A 587 13.64 29.49 -0.70
N VAL A 588 14.07 28.25 -0.95
CA VAL A 588 13.43 27.02 -0.44
C VAL A 588 13.46 27.00 1.10
N ASP A 589 14.62 27.24 1.71
CA ASP A 589 14.79 27.25 3.16
C ASP A 589 13.92 28.35 3.81
N ALA A 590 13.85 29.52 3.18
CA ALA A 590 12.99 30.61 3.62
C ALA A 590 11.50 30.26 3.52
N ALA A 591 11.07 29.64 2.41
CA ALA A 591 9.70 29.18 2.26
C ALA A 591 9.33 28.13 3.32
N THR A 592 10.22 27.17 3.58
CA THR A 592 10.06 26.10 4.57
C THR A 592 9.97 26.63 6.00
N ASP A 593 10.66 27.73 6.30
CA ASP A 593 10.58 28.42 7.59
C ASP A 593 9.19 29.07 7.84
N GLY A 594 8.38 29.26 6.79
CA GLY A 594 6.99 29.75 6.87
C GLY A 594 6.83 31.23 7.21
N ASP A 595 7.91 31.93 7.58
CA ASP A 595 7.90 33.33 8.02
C ASP A 595 8.95 34.19 7.28
N TRP A 596 9.16 33.87 6.00
CA TRP A 596 10.14 34.55 5.16
C TRP A 596 9.87 36.06 4.97
N LYS A 597 8.62 36.51 5.15
CA LYS A 597 8.27 37.95 5.02
C LYS A 597 8.98 38.81 6.05
N ASP A 598 9.11 38.28 7.27
CA ASP A 598 9.69 38.99 8.40
C ASP A 598 11.14 38.55 8.70
N ARG A 599 11.49 37.28 8.43
CA ARG A 599 12.80 36.71 8.78
C ARG A 599 13.80 36.57 7.62
N ALA A 600 13.36 36.48 6.37
CA ALA A 600 14.29 36.27 5.25
C ALA A 600 15.07 37.54 4.86
N PRO A 601 16.29 37.40 4.31
CA PRO A 601 17.04 38.53 3.74
C PRO A 601 16.23 39.28 2.67
N GLU A 602 16.43 40.60 2.56
CA GLU A 602 15.67 41.45 1.62
C GLU A 602 15.77 40.97 0.17
N SER A 603 16.92 40.44 -0.24
CA SER A 603 17.12 39.87 -1.58
C SER A 603 16.30 38.62 -1.84
N VAL A 604 16.20 37.72 -0.85
CA VAL A 604 15.40 36.49 -0.93
C VAL A 604 13.91 36.84 -0.94
N ARG A 605 13.48 37.69 0.01
CA ARG A 605 12.10 38.17 0.12
C ARG A 605 11.63 38.82 -1.18
N ALA A 606 12.43 39.71 -1.78
CA ALA A 606 12.07 40.40 -3.02
C ALA A 606 11.89 39.43 -4.20
N ARG A 607 12.65 38.33 -4.25
CA ARG A 607 12.48 37.31 -5.28
C ARG A 607 11.23 36.48 -5.07
N ILE A 608 10.94 36.05 -3.84
CA ILE A 608 9.70 35.33 -3.52
C ILE A 608 8.48 36.21 -3.83
N GLU A 609 8.49 37.50 -3.45
CA GLU A 609 7.44 38.46 -3.79
C GLU A 609 7.25 38.63 -5.31
N ALA A 610 8.35 38.66 -6.07
CA ALA A 610 8.29 38.74 -7.53
C ALA A 610 7.71 37.46 -8.15
N ALA A 611 8.05 36.29 -7.62
CA ALA A 611 7.47 35.02 -8.05
C ALA A 611 5.97 34.95 -7.73
N GLN A 612 5.54 35.38 -6.52
CA GLN A 612 4.12 35.49 -6.17
C GLN A 612 3.37 36.44 -7.11
N ALA A 613 3.98 37.58 -7.46
CA ALA A 613 3.42 38.52 -8.43
C ALA A 613 3.29 37.91 -9.85
N ALA A 614 4.13 36.92 -10.19
CA ALA A 614 4.05 36.15 -11.42
C ALA A 614 3.07 34.96 -11.35
N GLY A 615 2.44 34.73 -10.20
CA GLY A 615 1.44 33.68 -10.00
C GLY A 615 1.92 32.44 -9.22
N ALA A 616 3.10 32.50 -8.60
CA ALA A 616 3.59 31.41 -7.75
C ALA A 616 2.77 31.27 -6.46
N ALA A 617 2.40 30.02 -6.16
CA ALA A 617 1.76 29.61 -4.91
C ALA A 617 2.71 28.81 -4.02
N ALA A 618 3.63 28.04 -4.61
CA ALA A 618 4.58 27.19 -3.90
C ALA A 618 5.96 27.21 -4.57
N VAL A 619 6.97 26.73 -3.83
CA VAL A 619 8.26 26.28 -4.39
C VAL A 619 8.24 24.76 -4.45
N CYS A 620 8.61 24.19 -5.59
CA CYS A 620 8.68 22.75 -5.81
C CYS A 620 10.16 22.32 -5.89
N GLU A 621 10.57 21.39 -5.05
CA GLU A 621 11.82 20.63 -5.19
C GLU A 621 11.51 19.30 -5.87
N THR A 622 12.18 19.00 -6.99
CA THR A 622 12.04 17.71 -7.69
C THR A 622 13.33 16.91 -7.58
N TYR A 623 13.22 15.66 -7.14
CA TYR A 623 14.34 14.73 -6.99
C TYR A 623 14.44 13.82 -8.21
N PHE A 624 15.67 13.63 -8.69
CA PHE A 624 15.96 12.90 -9.92
C PHE A 624 16.69 11.60 -9.65
N TYR A 625 16.32 10.56 -10.38
CA TYR A 625 16.87 9.22 -10.23
C TYR A 625 17.35 8.69 -11.57
N ILE A 626 18.30 7.76 -11.55
CA ILE A 626 18.70 7.00 -12.73
C ILE A 626 18.92 5.57 -12.27
N GLY A 627 18.21 4.63 -12.90
CA GLY A 627 18.35 3.21 -12.71
C GLY A 627 17.45 2.46 -13.69
N ASN A 628 17.51 1.13 -13.69
CA ASN A 628 16.56 0.34 -14.45
C ASN A 628 15.90 -0.67 -13.54
N TYR A 629 14.61 -0.85 -13.78
CA TYR A 629 13.76 -1.84 -13.17
C TYR A 629 13.15 -2.68 -14.27
N ARG A 630 13.03 -3.98 -14.06
CA ARG A 630 12.43 -4.86 -15.06
C ARG A 630 10.92 -4.60 -15.07
N SER A 631 10.38 -4.13 -16.19
CA SER A 631 8.92 -4.05 -16.34
C SER A 631 8.43 -5.47 -16.28
N GLN A 632 7.41 -5.66 -15.48
CA GLN A 632 6.78 -6.94 -15.46
C GLN A 632 5.92 -7.03 -16.74
N TYR A 633 5.07 -6.04 -17.07
CA TYR A 633 3.98 -6.15 -18.07
C TYR A 633 4.43 -6.33 -19.52
N ASP A 634 5.32 -5.48 -19.99
CA ASP A 634 5.83 -5.45 -21.37
C ASP A 634 7.19 -6.16 -21.52
N GLY A 635 7.86 -6.44 -20.40
CA GLY A 635 9.20 -7.03 -20.38
C GLY A 635 10.30 -6.13 -20.96
N GLY A 636 10.08 -4.83 -21.07
CA GLY A 636 11.12 -3.83 -21.26
C GLY A 636 11.87 -3.52 -19.95
N ASP A 637 13.00 -2.83 -20.07
CA ASP A 637 13.57 -2.12 -18.92
C ASP A 637 12.71 -0.87 -18.69
N VAL A 638 12.01 -0.82 -17.56
CA VAL A 638 11.50 0.44 -17.05
C VAL A 638 12.69 1.25 -16.64
N THR A 639 12.82 2.36 -17.31
CA THR A 639 13.84 3.32 -16.98
C THR A 639 13.37 4.12 -15.77
N LEU A 640 14.04 3.93 -14.63
CA LEU A 640 13.68 4.54 -13.35
C LEU A 640 14.05 6.03 -13.26
N TYR A 641 14.34 6.70 -14.39
CA TYR A 641 14.56 8.14 -14.44
C TYR A 641 13.29 8.96 -14.57
N ASP A 642 12.18 8.33 -14.95
CA ASP A 642 10.88 8.99 -15.05
C ASP A 642 10.11 8.93 -13.70
N PHE A 643 10.77 8.64 -12.59
CA PHE A 643 10.14 8.80 -11.28
C PHE A 643 10.01 10.26 -10.94
N VAL A 644 8.82 10.63 -10.51
CA VAL A 644 8.56 11.98 -10.02
C VAL A 644 8.48 11.89 -8.52
N VAL A 645 9.46 12.49 -7.85
CA VAL A 645 9.36 12.74 -6.41
C VAL A 645 9.50 14.23 -6.22
N MET A 646 8.43 14.86 -5.75
CA MET A 646 8.37 16.31 -5.57
C MET A 646 8.00 16.64 -4.13
N VAL A 647 8.62 17.67 -3.58
CA VAL A 647 8.23 18.30 -2.32
C VAL A 647 7.84 19.72 -2.65
N GLU A 648 6.56 20.03 -2.50
CA GLU A 648 6.04 21.38 -2.70
C GLU A 648 5.85 22.08 -1.35
N THR A 649 6.43 23.26 -1.22
CA THR A 649 6.33 24.11 -0.03
C THR A 649 5.46 25.32 -0.34
N ASP A 650 4.30 25.41 0.31
CA ASP A 650 3.36 26.52 0.15
C ASP A 650 3.96 27.84 0.64
N LEU A 651 4.00 28.86 -0.21
CA LEU A 651 4.64 30.14 0.10
C LEU A 651 3.90 30.96 1.17
N ALA A 652 2.63 30.64 1.45
CA ALA A 652 1.83 31.39 2.42
C ALA A 652 1.93 30.81 3.84
N THR A 653 2.09 29.48 3.94
CA THR A 653 1.99 28.72 5.18
C THR A 653 3.26 27.96 5.55
N GLY A 654 4.17 27.74 4.59
CA GLY A 654 5.33 26.87 4.75
C GLY A 654 5.00 25.39 4.84
N ARG A 655 3.74 24.98 4.67
CA ARG A 655 3.35 23.56 4.71
C ARG A 655 3.86 22.85 3.47
N GLN A 656 4.21 21.58 3.66
CA GLN A 656 4.75 20.74 2.61
C GLN A 656 3.78 19.63 2.19
N GLU A 657 3.75 19.36 0.89
CA GLU A 657 3.11 18.19 0.31
C GLU A 657 4.15 17.42 -0.51
N LEU A 658 4.28 16.13 -0.23
CA LEU A 658 5.11 15.23 -1.02
C LEU A 658 4.24 14.56 -2.07
N LEU A 659 4.71 14.48 -3.31
CA LEU A 659 4.09 13.75 -4.40
C LEU A 659 5.07 12.74 -4.97
N LEU A 660 4.65 11.48 -4.99
CA LEU A 660 5.24 10.39 -5.74
C LEU A 660 4.39 10.08 -6.96
N SER A 661 4.99 10.09 -8.14
CA SER A 661 4.36 9.57 -9.35
C SER A 661 5.22 8.46 -9.93
N VAL A 662 4.67 7.25 -9.96
CA VAL A 662 5.33 6.03 -10.43
C VAL A 662 4.84 5.72 -11.85
N PRO A 663 5.73 5.57 -12.85
CA PRO A 663 5.35 5.06 -14.16
C PRO A 663 4.70 3.67 -14.01
N VAL A 664 3.57 3.40 -14.69
CA VAL A 664 2.83 2.15 -14.48
C VAL A 664 3.67 0.90 -14.71
N GLU A 665 4.58 0.94 -15.68
CA GLU A 665 5.46 -0.18 -16.00
C GLU A 665 6.40 -0.51 -14.82
N ALA A 666 6.72 0.49 -13.99
CA ALA A 666 7.55 0.36 -12.80
C ALA A 666 6.81 -0.22 -11.59
N VAL A 667 5.47 -0.33 -11.65
CA VAL A 667 4.65 -0.90 -10.58
C VAL A 667 4.78 -2.43 -10.62
N PRO A 668 5.40 -3.08 -9.63
CA PRO A 668 5.59 -4.53 -9.64
C PRO A 668 4.25 -5.27 -9.64
N ALA A 669 4.19 -6.50 -10.16
CA ALA A 669 2.97 -7.29 -10.30
C ALA A 669 3.16 -8.73 -9.80
N LEU A 670 2.43 -9.16 -8.77
CA LEU A 670 2.43 -10.59 -8.46
C LEU A 670 1.67 -11.35 -9.56
N ARG A 671 2.43 -12.11 -10.36
CA ARG A 671 1.97 -12.77 -11.58
C ARG A 671 1.59 -14.21 -11.37
N ALA A 672 0.46 -14.60 -11.93
CA ALA A 672 0.07 -16.00 -12.06
C ALA A 672 -0.03 -16.42 -13.52
N ASP A 673 0.68 -17.49 -13.87
CA ASP A 673 0.49 -18.21 -15.13
C ASP A 673 -0.42 -19.40 -14.86
N VAL A 674 -1.58 -19.42 -15.50
CA VAL A 674 -2.55 -20.51 -15.41
C VAL A 674 -2.56 -21.27 -16.74
N SER A 675 -2.28 -22.57 -16.68
CA SER A 675 -2.43 -23.50 -17.82
C SER A 675 -3.64 -24.40 -17.59
N VAL A 676 -4.62 -24.34 -18.49
CA VAL A 676 -5.87 -25.11 -18.45
C VAL A 676 -5.79 -26.23 -19.48
N ARG A 677 -6.05 -27.47 -19.09
CA ARG A 677 -6.02 -28.64 -19.98
C ARG A 677 -7.35 -28.81 -20.71
N GLU A 678 -7.35 -29.59 -21.80
CA GLU A 678 -8.59 -29.97 -22.52
C GLU A 678 -9.68 -30.58 -21.62
N ASP A 679 -9.29 -31.25 -20.52
CA ASP A 679 -10.23 -31.85 -19.55
C ASP A 679 -10.80 -30.85 -18.53
N GLY A 680 -10.37 -29.58 -18.60
CA GLY A 680 -10.75 -28.49 -17.70
C GLY A 680 -9.97 -28.44 -16.39
N SER A 681 -9.01 -29.35 -16.15
CA SER A 681 -8.07 -29.23 -15.04
C SER A 681 -7.10 -28.07 -15.29
N ALA A 682 -6.63 -27.41 -14.23
CA ALA A 682 -5.69 -26.30 -14.36
C ALA A 682 -4.47 -26.48 -13.46
N THR A 683 -3.33 -25.96 -13.91
CA THR A 683 -2.13 -25.75 -13.10
C THR A 683 -1.79 -24.27 -13.05
N MET A 684 -1.13 -23.85 -11.97
CA MET A 684 -0.71 -22.47 -11.77
C MET A 684 0.74 -22.43 -11.30
N SER A 685 1.49 -21.45 -11.80
CA SER A 685 2.80 -21.04 -11.29
C SER A 685 2.79 -19.54 -11.01
N LEU A 686 3.61 -19.09 -10.06
CA LEU A 686 3.83 -17.67 -9.84
C LEU A 686 5.18 -17.25 -10.41
N ASP A 687 5.19 -16.18 -11.20
CA ASP A 687 6.42 -15.68 -11.81
C ASP A 687 7.19 -14.81 -10.80
N HIS A 688 8.43 -15.20 -10.49
CA HIS A 688 9.35 -14.48 -9.58
C HIS A 688 8.72 -14.04 -8.24
N ALA A 689 7.87 -14.88 -7.63
CA ALA A 689 7.10 -14.52 -6.44
C ALA A 689 7.98 -14.17 -5.21
N LEU A 690 9.17 -14.75 -5.09
CA LEU A 690 10.12 -14.42 -4.01
C LEU A 690 10.77 -13.03 -4.17
N GLU A 691 10.87 -12.55 -5.40
CA GLU A 691 11.55 -11.29 -5.75
C GLU A 691 10.56 -10.12 -5.87
N THR A 692 9.27 -10.42 -6.02
CA THR A 692 8.22 -9.41 -6.19
C THR A 692 7.83 -8.80 -4.85
N THR A 693 8.41 -7.63 -4.56
CA THR A 693 8.02 -6.76 -3.45
C THR A 693 7.39 -5.47 -3.98
N PRO A 694 6.56 -4.76 -3.20
CA PRO A 694 6.09 -3.44 -3.57
C PRO A 694 7.25 -2.49 -3.89
N ILE A 695 7.05 -1.60 -4.86
CA ILE A 695 7.94 -0.46 -5.03
C ILE A 695 7.59 0.57 -3.98
N ARG A 696 8.61 1.17 -3.34
CA ARG A 696 8.41 2.03 -2.17
C ARG A 696 9.25 3.30 -2.24
N LEU A 697 8.65 4.46 -2.08
CA LEU A 697 9.41 5.68 -1.77
C LEU A 697 9.66 5.73 -0.27
N ALA A 698 10.91 5.94 0.14
CA ALA A 698 11.28 6.25 1.51
C ALA A 698 11.68 7.73 1.63
N TYR A 699 11.09 8.44 2.58
CA TYR A 699 11.48 9.79 2.96
C TYR A 699 11.34 9.99 4.47
N GLN A 700 12.01 11.01 4.98
CA GLN A 700 12.07 11.34 6.39
C GLN A 700 11.32 12.64 6.64
N VAL A 701 10.55 12.68 7.72
CA VAL A 701 9.95 13.91 8.22
C VAL A 701 10.49 14.22 9.60
N GLU A 702 10.72 15.50 9.88
CA GLU A 702 11.25 15.98 11.14
C GLU A 702 10.59 17.29 11.58
N PRO A 703 10.70 17.69 12.86
CA PRO A 703 10.19 18.96 13.33
C PRO A 703 10.80 20.16 12.62
N THR A 704 9.99 21.17 12.33
CA THR A 704 10.48 22.47 11.85
C THR A 704 11.43 23.11 12.89
N PRO A 705 12.29 24.07 12.49
CA PRO A 705 13.16 24.77 13.44
C PRO A 705 12.42 25.42 14.62
N ALA A 706 11.20 25.92 14.38
CA ALA A 706 10.33 26.49 15.41
C ALA A 706 9.91 25.44 16.44
N LEU A 707 9.39 24.30 15.99
CA LEU A 707 8.98 23.21 16.88
C LEU A 707 10.20 22.59 17.60
N SER A 708 11.30 22.34 16.87
CA SER A 708 12.56 21.85 17.42
C SER A 708 13.08 22.69 18.60
N THR A 709 12.88 24.01 18.55
CA THR A 709 13.27 24.92 19.63
C THR A 709 12.40 24.71 20.87
N LEU A 710 11.11 24.48 20.70
CA LEU A 710 10.18 24.19 21.79
C LEU A 710 10.47 22.80 22.41
N LEU A 711 10.70 21.78 21.58
CA LEU A 711 11.03 20.43 22.04
C LEU A 711 12.29 20.44 22.92
N LYS A 712 13.37 21.12 22.49
CA LYS A 712 14.60 21.28 23.28
C LYS A 712 14.37 21.98 24.63
N ARG A 713 13.44 22.93 24.70
CA ARG A 713 13.06 23.60 25.96
C ARG A 713 12.30 22.65 26.88
N MET A 714 11.37 21.87 26.34
CA MET A 714 10.63 20.84 27.09
C MET A 714 11.58 19.76 27.65
N GLU A 715 12.54 19.30 26.85
CA GLU A 715 13.58 18.36 27.28
C GLU A 715 14.49 18.94 28.37
N ALA A 716 14.71 20.26 28.37
CA ALA A 716 15.39 20.96 29.45
C ALA A 716 14.52 21.15 30.71
N GLY A 717 13.27 20.69 30.69
CA GLY A 717 12.31 20.76 31.80
C GLY A 717 11.51 22.06 31.86
N GLU A 718 11.53 22.88 30.82
CA GLU A 718 10.68 24.07 30.73
C GLU A 718 9.24 23.69 30.34
N VAL A 719 8.27 24.35 30.96
CA VAL A 719 6.86 24.22 30.54
C VAL A 719 6.66 25.10 29.31
N VAL A 720 6.15 24.50 28.23
CA VAL A 720 5.74 25.20 27.03
C VAL A 720 4.22 25.27 27.00
N SER A 721 3.68 26.46 26.74
CA SER A 721 2.23 26.68 26.68
C SER A 721 1.62 26.25 25.34
N ASP A 722 0.31 25.98 25.34
CA ASP A 722 -0.41 25.69 24.10
C ASP A 722 -0.32 26.82 23.08
N ALA A 723 -0.26 28.08 23.53
CA ALA A 723 -0.13 29.23 22.63
C ALA A 723 1.25 29.28 21.95
N GLU A 724 2.30 28.87 22.66
CA GLU A 724 3.64 28.74 22.05
C GLU A 724 3.66 27.58 21.05
N LEU A 725 3.05 26.45 21.38
CA LEU A 725 2.98 25.29 20.50
C LEU A 725 2.12 25.60 19.27
N GLU A 726 0.93 26.19 19.44
CA GLU A 726 0.05 26.65 18.37
C GLU A 726 0.75 27.67 17.46
N GLY A 727 1.56 28.58 18.03
CA GLY A 727 2.40 29.49 17.25
C GLY A 727 3.45 28.77 16.39
N ALA A 728 4.00 27.65 16.86
CA ALA A 728 4.97 26.85 16.10
C ALA A 728 4.33 25.90 15.07
N LEU A 729 3.11 25.42 15.33
CA LEU A 729 2.37 24.54 14.43
C LEU A 729 1.56 25.33 13.37
N GLY A 730 1.15 26.56 13.70
CA GLY A 730 0.20 27.33 12.91
C GLY A 730 -1.26 26.86 13.06
N GLU A 731 -1.52 25.91 13.95
CA GLU A 731 -2.84 25.38 14.29
C GLU A 731 -2.85 24.86 15.74
N SER A 732 -4.05 24.72 16.33
CA SER A 732 -4.18 24.23 17.69
C SER A 732 -3.71 22.78 17.79
N PRO A 733 -2.87 22.42 18.79
CA PRO A 733 -2.34 21.06 18.92
C PRO A 733 -3.45 20.08 19.27
N ALA A 734 -3.46 18.91 18.61
CA ALA A 734 -4.36 17.83 18.98
C ALA A 734 -4.00 17.27 20.37
N SER A 735 -4.98 16.73 21.09
CA SER A 735 -4.76 16.03 22.36
C SER A 735 -5.23 14.59 22.22
N ASN A 736 -4.51 13.67 22.86
CA ASN A 736 -4.89 12.25 22.92
C ASN A 736 -5.73 11.91 24.17
N GLY A 737 -6.14 12.92 24.94
CA GLY A 737 -6.80 12.77 26.25
C GLY A 737 -5.86 12.32 27.38
N LEU A 738 -4.68 11.75 27.07
CA LEU A 738 -3.60 11.52 28.03
C LEU A 738 -2.87 12.84 28.34
N ALA A 739 -1.79 12.77 29.13
CA ALA A 739 -0.98 13.92 29.52
C ALA A 739 -0.16 14.49 28.34
N GLY A 740 -0.63 14.36 27.09
CA GLY A 740 0.08 14.68 25.86
C GLY A 740 -0.74 15.49 24.84
N ARG A 741 -0.02 16.35 24.11
CA ARG A 741 -0.39 16.90 22.79
C ARG A 741 0.23 16.02 21.71
N LEU A 742 -0.44 15.87 20.58
CA LEU A 742 0.05 15.13 19.43
C LEU A 742 0.51 16.08 18.32
N VAL A 743 1.72 15.85 17.80
CA VAL A 743 2.21 16.47 16.57
C VAL A 743 2.47 15.38 15.54
N TYR A 744 1.74 15.41 14.44
CA TYR A 744 1.71 14.30 13.49
C TYR A 744 2.78 14.42 12.42
N ALA A 745 3.33 13.28 12.00
CA ALA A 745 4.22 13.16 10.84
C ALA A 745 3.52 13.64 9.56
N SER A 746 2.24 13.28 9.39
CA SER A 746 1.42 13.68 8.25
C SER A 746 0.09 14.29 8.69
N ALA A 747 -0.43 15.20 7.87
CA ALA A 747 -1.69 15.87 8.09
C ALA A 747 -2.88 14.93 7.88
N PHE A 748 -3.99 15.26 8.55
CA PHE A 748 -5.31 14.69 8.32
C PHE A 748 -6.35 15.75 8.73
N THR A 749 -7.61 15.51 8.42
CA THR A 749 -8.72 16.41 8.77
C THR A 749 -9.80 15.66 9.54
N GLY A 750 -10.63 16.37 10.31
CA GLY A 750 -11.68 15.76 11.11
C GLY A 750 -11.18 15.06 12.39
N SER A 751 -12.06 14.32 13.06
CA SER A 751 -11.75 13.58 14.30
C SER A 751 -12.59 12.31 14.43
N GLY A 752 -12.11 11.35 15.21
CA GLY A 752 -12.78 10.06 15.43
C GLY A 752 -13.09 9.34 14.10
N ASP A 753 -14.30 8.83 13.96
CA ASP A 753 -14.75 8.07 12.78
C ASP A 753 -14.79 8.88 11.47
N SER A 754 -14.85 10.22 11.60
CA SER A 754 -14.89 11.17 10.49
C SER A 754 -13.51 11.65 10.02
N ALA A 755 -12.44 11.20 10.68
CA ALA A 755 -11.10 11.61 10.33
C ALA A 755 -10.70 11.09 8.93
N GLU A 756 -10.22 11.99 8.08
CA GLU A 756 -9.79 11.71 6.71
C GLU A 756 -8.31 12.01 6.53
N ALA A 757 -7.58 11.05 5.99
CA ALA A 757 -6.13 11.14 5.80
C ALA A 757 -5.74 12.24 4.80
N GLY A 758 -4.62 12.93 5.08
CA GLY A 758 -3.99 13.82 4.11
C GLY A 758 -3.13 13.09 3.07
N ALA A 759 -2.94 11.77 3.22
CA ALA A 759 -2.28 10.93 2.23
C ALA A 759 -3.29 10.26 1.30
N THR A 760 -3.07 10.37 0.00
CA THR A 760 -3.98 9.84 -1.02
C THR A 760 -3.23 9.11 -2.11
N GLY A 761 -3.91 8.20 -2.80
CA GLY A 761 -3.41 7.54 -4.00
C GLY A 761 -4.42 7.60 -5.13
N GLY A 762 -3.94 7.62 -6.37
CA GLY A 762 -4.78 7.70 -7.56
C GLY A 762 -4.16 7.02 -8.77
N ALA A 763 -5.01 6.42 -9.61
CA ALA A 763 -4.60 5.86 -10.91
C ALA A 763 -5.82 5.68 -11.82
N TRP A 764 -5.63 5.88 -13.13
CA TRP A 764 -6.61 5.43 -14.12
C TRP A 764 -6.39 3.96 -14.44
N ALA A 765 -7.41 3.12 -14.27
CA ALA A 765 -7.28 1.71 -14.61
C ALA A 765 -7.21 1.49 -16.11
N SER A 766 -6.33 0.59 -16.54
CA SER A 766 -6.24 0.19 -17.95
C SER A 766 -7.52 -0.50 -18.43
N GLN A 767 -7.92 -0.24 -19.67
CA GLN A 767 -9.03 -0.95 -20.32
C GLN A 767 -8.72 -2.44 -20.57
N ALA A 768 -7.44 -2.82 -20.52
CA ALA A 768 -6.98 -4.20 -20.57
C ALA A 768 -6.89 -4.84 -19.17
N ASN A 769 -7.27 -4.14 -18.11
CA ASN A 769 -7.23 -4.66 -16.75
C ASN A 769 -8.46 -5.54 -16.44
N PRO A 770 -8.31 -6.85 -16.19
CA PRO A 770 -9.43 -7.77 -15.99
C PRO A 770 -10.20 -7.55 -14.69
N TYR A 771 -9.68 -6.75 -13.74
CA TYR A 771 -10.42 -6.39 -12.53
C TYR A 771 -11.42 -5.26 -12.81
N TYR A 772 -10.98 -4.24 -13.56
CA TYR A 772 -11.72 -2.99 -13.77
C TYR A 772 -12.47 -2.93 -15.10
N ALA A 773 -12.12 -3.76 -16.08
CA ALA A 773 -12.72 -3.79 -17.42
C ALA A 773 -12.96 -5.21 -17.95
N PHE A 774 -13.83 -5.32 -18.96
CA PHE A 774 -13.98 -6.54 -19.76
C PHE A 774 -12.85 -6.58 -20.79
N THR A 775 -11.90 -7.51 -20.65
CA THR A 775 -10.71 -7.59 -21.53
C THR A 775 -10.97 -8.28 -22.87
N ARG A 776 -12.17 -8.85 -23.05
CA ARG A 776 -12.65 -9.49 -24.26
C ARG A 776 -14.17 -9.38 -24.34
N ASP A 777 -14.73 -9.60 -25.53
CA ASP A 777 -16.17 -9.71 -25.71
C ASP A 777 -16.74 -10.76 -24.74
N THR A 778 -17.49 -10.30 -23.74
CA THR A 778 -17.94 -11.10 -22.60
C THR A 778 -19.46 -11.26 -22.62
N PRO A 779 -19.98 -12.50 -22.73
CA PRO A 779 -21.41 -12.72 -22.80
C PRO A 779 -22.15 -12.31 -21.52
N LEU A 780 -23.30 -11.63 -21.70
CA LEU A 780 -24.17 -11.19 -20.61
C LEU A 780 -25.39 -12.10 -20.43
N PHE A 781 -25.86 -12.16 -19.19
CA PHE A 781 -26.95 -13.01 -18.73
C PHE A 781 -27.93 -12.20 -17.86
N GLU A 782 -29.21 -12.59 -17.91
CA GLU A 782 -30.23 -12.16 -16.96
C GLU A 782 -30.49 -13.26 -15.94
N ARG A 783 -30.66 -12.88 -14.67
CA ARG A 783 -31.11 -13.83 -13.64
C ARG A 783 -32.63 -13.99 -13.71
N ARG A 784 -33.09 -15.23 -13.89
CA ARG A 784 -34.51 -15.63 -13.87
C ARG A 784 -34.73 -16.72 -12.82
N GLY A 785 -35.16 -16.32 -11.62
CA GLY A 785 -35.17 -17.21 -10.45
C GLY A 785 -33.74 -17.58 -10.05
N ASP A 786 -33.42 -18.87 -10.08
CA ASP A 786 -32.08 -19.40 -9.78
C ASP A 786 -31.23 -19.67 -11.02
N ALA A 787 -31.77 -19.46 -12.22
CA ALA A 787 -31.07 -19.68 -13.48
C ALA A 787 -30.53 -18.38 -14.09
N TYR A 788 -29.38 -18.47 -14.76
CA TYR A 788 -28.81 -17.42 -15.60
C TYR A 788 -29.11 -17.74 -17.06
N VAL A 789 -29.81 -16.83 -17.74
CA VAL A 789 -30.27 -17.02 -19.12
C VAL A 789 -29.57 -15.99 -20.01
N PRO A 790 -29.04 -16.36 -21.20
CA PRO A 790 -28.42 -15.43 -22.12
C PRO A 790 -29.29 -14.20 -22.40
N LEU A 791 -28.71 -13.01 -22.28
CA LEU A 791 -29.36 -11.77 -22.65
C LEU A 791 -29.38 -11.67 -24.18
N ALA A 792 -30.55 -11.52 -24.80
CA ALA A 792 -30.68 -11.50 -26.27
C ALA A 792 -30.87 -10.09 -26.86
N THR A 793 -30.95 -9.07 -26.01
CA THR A 793 -31.22 -7.67 -26.39
C THR A 793 -30.16 -6.75 -25.80
N MET A 794 -30.05 -5.52 -26.30
CA MET A 794 -29.22 -4.50 -25.67
C MET A 794 -29.61 -4.30 -24.19
N PRO A 795 -28.64 -4.09 -23.30
CA PRO A 795 -28.90 -3.91 -21.88
C PRO A 795 -29.47 -2.51 -21.61
N VAL A 796 -30.23 -2.37 -20.52
CA VAL A 796 -30.92 -1.12 -20.14
C VAL A 796 -30.27 -0.50 -18.91
N ALA A 797 -30.03 0.82 -18.95
CA ALA A 797 -29.50 1.60 -17.84
C ALA A 797 -30.25 1.35 -16.52
N GLY A 798 -29.51 1.27 -15.41
CA GLY A 798 -30.01 1.02 -14.06
C GLY A 798 -30.39 -0.43 -13.74
N ARG A 799 -30.33 -1.37 -14.70
CA ARG A 799 -30.62 -2.79 -14.46
C ARG A 799 -29.36 -3.59 -14.17
N THR A 800 -29.50 -4.63 -13.34
CA THR A 800 -28.43 -5.60 -13.06
C THR A 800 -28.48 -6.79 -14.02
N TYR A 801 -27.37 -7.02 -14.69
CA TYR A 801 -27.09 -8.21 -15.50
C TYR A 801 -25.96 -9.02 -14.86
N TYR A 802 -25.58 -10.12 -15.48
CA TYR A 802 -24.57 -11.04 -14.94
C TYR A 802 -23.62 -11.51 -16.03
N PHE A 803 -22.38 -11.80 -15.68
CA PHE A 803 -21.40 -12.43 -16.56
C PHE A 803 -20.69 -13.56 -15.83
N GLU A 804 -20.20 -14.55 -16.57
CA GLU A 804 -19.45 -15.66 -16.00
C GLU A 804 -18.00 -15.24 -15.72
N ARG A 805 -17.55 -15.45 -14.49
CA ARG A 805 -16.17 -15.24 -14.03
C ARG A 805 -15.59 -16.57 -13.60
N THR A 806 -14.37 -16.86 -14.06
CA THR A 806 -13.59 -18.01 -13.62
C THR A 806 -12.48 -17.51 -12.69
N VAL A 807 -12.40 -18.09 -11.50
CA VAL A 807 -11.35 -17.84 -10.51
C VAL A 807 -10.52 -19.10 -10.35
N TYR A 808 -9.22 -18.94 -10.45
CA TYR A 808 -8.20 -19.93 -10.14
C TYR A 808 -7.55 -19.59 -8.81
N SER A 809 -7.44 -20.59 -7.93
CA SER A 809 -6.72 -20.47 -6.66
C SER A 809 -5.80 -21.67 -6.44
N ALA A 810 -4.65 -21.44 -5.82
CA ALA A 810 -3.69 -22.48 -5.50
C ALA A 810 -2.87 -22.12 -4.25
N SER A 811 -2.41 -23.16 -3.53
CA SER A 811 -1.46 -23.02 -2.42
C SER A 811 -0.10 -23.52 -2.87
N PHE A 812 0.93 -22.71 -2.66
CA PHE A 812 2.29 -22.96 -3.14
C PHE A 812 3.19 -23.44 -1.99
N PRO A 813 3.63 -24.72 -1.97
CA PRO A 813 4.59 -25.20 -0.98
C PRO A 813 5.95 -24.50 -1.11
N SER A 814 6.34 -24.21 -2.35
CA SER A 814 7.45 -23.34 -2.71
C SER A 814 6.98 -22.34 -3.78
N PRO A 815 7.45 -21.08 -3.77
CA PRO A 815 6.99 -20.05 -4.71
C PRO A 815 7.32 -20.33 -6.19
N ASP A 816 8.34 -21.17 -6.45
CA ASP A 816 8.77 -21.54 -7.80
C ASP A 816 8.06 -22.81 -8.34
N ASP A 817 7.18 -23.42 -7.54
CA ASP A 817 6.49 -24.64 -7.95
C ASP A 817 5.36 -24.34 -8.96
N THR A 818 5.22 -25.21 -9.96
CA THR A 818 3.97 -25.33 -10.72
C THR A 818 3.05 -26.32 -10.01
N VAL A 819 1.89 -25.87 -9.56
CA VAL A 819 0.97 -26.66 -8.72
C VAL A 819 -0.43 -26.79 -9.35
N PRO A 820 -1.22 -27.82 -8.98
CA PRO A 820 -2.62 -27.90 -9.40
C PRO A 820 -3.44 -26.71 -8.87
N ALA A 821 -4.24 -26.12 -9.75
CA ALA A 821 -5.12 -25.00 -9.42
C ALA A 821 -6.57 -25.44 -9.30
N ARG A 822 -7.26 -24.94 -8.28
CA ARG A 822 -8.70 -25.09 -8.11
C ARG A 822 -9.41 -24.10 -9.02
N VAL A 823 -10.36 -24.59 -9.81
CA VAL A 823 -11.16 -23.77 -10.75
C VAL A 823 -12.55 -23.57 -10.17
N GLU A 824 -12.96 -22.32 -9.98
CA GLU A 824 -14.31 -21.93 -9.60
C GLU A 824 -14.93 -21.07 -10.69
N ARG A 825 -16.18 -21.37 -11.07
CA ARG A 825 -16.95 -20.57 -12.01
C ARG A 825 -18.17 -19.99 -11.31
N ALA A 826 -18.36 -18.69 -11.41
CA ALA A 826 -19.46 -17.97 -10.77
C ALA A 826 -20.02 -16.88 -11.69
N TYR A 827 -21.29 -16.53 -11.50
CA TYR A 827 -21.91 -15.40 -12.19
C TYR A 827 -21.81 -14.14 -11.33
N ALA A 828 -21.02 -13.16 -11.78
CA ALA A 828 -20.84 -11.88 -11.11
C ALA A 828 -21.91 -10.87 -11.58
N PRO A 829 -22.50 -10.06 -10.68
CA PRO A 829 -23.44 -9.02 -11.06
C PRO A 829 -22.73 -7.85 -11.76
N TYR A 830 -23.42 -7.21 -12.71
CA TYR A 830 -23.00 -6.03 -13.43
C TYR A 830 -24.18 -5.05 -13.53
N VAL A 831 -24.05 -3.88 -12.90
CA VAL A 831 -25.10 -2.85 -12.93
C VAL A 831 -24.84 -1.93 -14.11
N MET A 832 -25.81 -1.82 -15.02
CA MET A 832 -25.75 -0.90 -16.15
C MET A 832 -25.90 0.55 -15.72
N ALA A 833 -25.04 1.44 -16.21
CA ALA A 833 -25.11 2.88 -15.97
C ALA A 833 -25.02 3.73 -17.26
N VAL A 834 -24.56 3.14 -18.37
CA VAL A 834 -24.50 3.80 -19.68
C VAL A 834 -25.92 4.01 -20.21
N ASP A 835 -26.20 5.19 -20.77
CA ASP A 835 -27.48 5.51 -21.37
C ASP A 835 -27.69 4.81 -22.73
N ASP A 836 -28.90 4.92 -23.29
CA ASP A 836 -29.26 4.24 -24.53
C ASP A 836 -28.47 4.75 -25.76
N GLU A 837 -27.90 5.96 -25.69
CA GLU A 837 -27.12 6.56 -26.78
C GLU A 837 -25.69 5.98 -26.84
N ASP A 838 -25.05 5.77 -25.68
CA ASP A 838 -23.69 5.23 -25.61
C ASP A 838 -23.63 3.69 -25.51
N ALA A 839 -24.75 3.00 -25.20
CA ALA A 839 -24.79 1.54 -25.12
C ALA A 839 -24.19 0.80 -26.35
N PRO A 840 -24.38 1.23 -27.61
CA PRO A 840 -23.79 0.57 -28.78
C PRO A 840 -22.25 0.63 -28.85
N ARG A 841 -21.60 1.51 -28.07
CA ARG A 841 -20.13 1.60 -27.99
C ARG A 841 -19.52 0.56 -27.06
N HIS A 842 -20.32 0.06 -26.12
CA HIS A 842 -19.89 -0.86 -25.07
C HIS A 842 -20.52 -2.25 -25.18
N PHE A 843 -21.62 -2.40 -25.92
CA PHE A 843 -22.36 -3.65 -26.02
C PHE A 843 -22.75 -3.94 -27.46
N ALA A 844 -22.75 -5.22 -27.81
CA ALA A 844 -23.25 -5.69 -29.10
C ALA A 844 -24.03 -6.99 -28.94
N VAL A 845 -24.95 -7.28 -29.85
CA VAL A 845 -25.59 -8.60 -29.96
C VAL A 845 -24.85 -9.38 -31.04
N ARG A 846 -24.12 -10.43 -30.63
CA ARG A 846 -23.38 -11.36 -31.48
C ARG A 846 -24.05 -12.73 -31.39
N ASP A 847 -24.35 -13.34 -32.53
CA ASP A 847 -24.99 -14.67 -32.60
C ASP A 847 -26.23 -14.85 -31.71
N GLY A 848 -27.02 -13.78 -31.53
CA GLY A 848 -28.24 -13.78 -30.71
C GLY A 848 -28.02 -13.63 -29.21
N GLN A 849 -26.79 -13.38 -28.75
CA GLN A 849 -26.44 -13.08 -27.37
C GLN A 849 -25.77 -11.71 -27.26
N CYS A 850 -26.18 -10.92 -26.27
CA CYS A 850 -25.55 -9.66 -25.92
C CYS A 850 -24.21 -9.92 -25.24
N VAL A 851 -23.18 -9.22 -25.70
CA VAL A 851 -21.83 -9.22 -25.12
C VAL A 851 -21.47 -7.81 -24.67
N ALA A 852 -20.76 -7.69 -23.55
CA ALA A 852 -19.97 -6.51 -23.24
C ALA A 852 -18.71 -6.56 -24.09
N LEU A 853 -18.46 -5.52 -24.88
CA LEU A 853 -17.30 -5.45 -25.76
C LEU A 853 -16.00 -5.32 -24.95
N ALA A 854 -14.90 -5.81 -25.51
CA ALA A 854 -13.57 -5.58 -24.94
C ALA A 854 -13.34 -4.07 -24.66
N GLY A 855 -12.67 -3.76 -23.53
CA GLY A 855 -12.44 -2.40 -23.03
C GLY A 855 -13.60 -1.80 -22.23
N THR A 856 -14.78 -2.43 -22.20
CA THR A 856 -15.93 -1.92 -21.45
C THR A 856 -15.65 -1.92 -19.94
N PRO A 857 -15.81 -0.79 -19.23
CA PRO A 857 -15.61 -0.75 -17.78
C PRO A 857 -16.59 -1.64 -17.02
N ARG A 858 -16.08 -2.36 -16.01
CA ARG A 858 -16.88 -3.16 -15.06
C ARG A 858 -17.43 -2.33 -13.91
N ARG A 859 -16.82 -1.18 -13.63
CA ARG A 859 -17.20 -0.21 -12.61
C ARG A 859 -17.61 1.07 -13.32
N ILE A 860 -18.91 1.36 -13.36
CA ILE A 860 -19.47 2.48 -14.15
C ILE A 860 -20.24 3.50 -13.30
N ALA A 861 -20.05 3.46 -12.00
CA ALA A 861 -20.56 4.44 -11.04
C ALA A 861 -19.57 4.56 -9.89
N ALA A 862 -19.63 5.68 -9.16
CA ALA A 862 -18.84 5.85 -7.95
C ALA A 862 -19.19 4.76 -6.93
N GLU A 863 -18.18 4.03 -6.46
CA GLU A 863 -18.35 2.86 -5.60
C GLU A 863 -17.18 2.76 -4.62
N ALA A 864 -17.48 2.51 -3.34
CA ALA A 864 -16.46 2.11 -2.37
C ALA A 864 -16.10 0.63 -2.61
N LEU A 865 -14.83 0.36 -2.95
CA LEU A 865 -14.33 -0.99 -3.22
C LEU A 865 -13.94 -1.72 -1.93
N GLY A 866 -13.59 -0.98 -0.88
CA GLY A 866 -13.29 -1.55 0.42
C GLY A 866 -12.72 -0.52 1.39
N SER A 867 -12.88 -0.80 2.68
CA SER A 867 -12.21 -0.06 3.76
C SER A 867 -11.64 -1.06 4.75
N VAL A 868 -10.50 -0.71 5.31
CA VAL A 868 -9.77 -1.57 6.22
C VAL A 868 -9.56 -0.78 7.50
N GLY A 869 -10.23 -1.21 8.57
CA GLY A 869 -10.07 -0.61 9.88
C GLY A 869 -8.64 -0.74 10.40
N LYS A 870 -8.25 0.25 11.18
CA LYS A 870 -6.96 0.26 11.88
C LYS A 870 -7.15 -0.30 13.28
N ASP A 871 -6.37 -1.30 13.66
CA ASP A 871 -6.45 -1.94 14.98
C ASP A 871 -5.05 -2.35 15.48
N PRO A 872 -4.52 -1.70 16.54
CA PRO A 872 -5.06 -0.50 17.20
C PRO A 872 -4.80 0.78 16.37
N ASN A 873 -5.64 1.82 16.55
CA ASN A 873 -5.37 3.18 16.03
C ASN A 873 -4.50 3.97 17.01
N ALA A 874 -3.23 3.59 17.11
CA ALA A 874 -2.31 4.12 18.13
C ALA A 874 -2.09 5.63 18.02
N THR A 875 -2.21 6.22 16.83
CA THR A 875 -2.07 7.68 16.65
C THR A 875 -3.36 8.46 16.84
N ALA A 876 -4.53 7.81 16.97
CA ALA A 876 -5.84 8.46 16.93
C ALA A 876 -6.07 9.33 15.68
N SER A 877 -5.37 9.03 14.59
CA SER A 877 -5.58 9.65 13.28
C SER A 877 -6.75 8.96 12.55
N ALA A 878 -6.76 8.98 11.21
CA ALA A 878 -7.81 8.32 10.43
C ALA A 878 -8.02 6.84 10.87
N PRO A 879 -9.26 6.37 11.05
CA PRO A 879 -9.58 5.08 11.68
C PRO A 879 -9.36 3.86 10.75
N TYR A 880 -8.69 4.07 9.63
CA TYR A 880 -8.49 3.08 8.58
C TYR A 880 -7.04 3.08 8.10
N VAL A 881 -6.59 1.93 7.62
CA VAL A 881 -5.32 1.80 6.88
C VAL A 881 -5.50 2.32 5.47
N GLU A 882 -6.57 1.85 4.81
CA GLU A 882 -6.89 2.15 3.42
C GLU A 882 -8.42 2.28 3.26
N ARG A 883 -8.84 3.26 2.46
CA ARG A 883 -10.19 3.33 1.87
C ARG A 883 -10.05 3.45 0.36
N LEU A 884 -10.40 2.39 -0.36
CA LEU A 884 -10.34 2.34 -1.81
C LEU A 884 -11.71 2.60 -2.42
N SER A 885 -11.76 3.45 -3.43
CA SER A 885 -12.98 3.79 -4.17
C SER A 885 -12.70 3.98 -5.65
N VAL A 886 -13.77 3.93 -6.43
CA VAL A 886 -13.81 4.35 -7.82
C VAL A 886 -14.59 5.65 -7.88
N GLU A 887 -14.06 6.67 -8.54
CA GLU A 887 -14.80 7.90 -8.83
C GLU A 887 -15.78 7.70 -9.99
N ALA A 888 -16.69 8.64 -10.21
CA ALA A 888 -17.59 8.54 -11.36
C ALA A 888 -16.75 8.53 -12.66
N PRO A 889 -16.94 7.55 -13.57
CA PRO A 889 -16.21 7.51 -14.83
C PRO A 889 -16.42 8.80 -15.63
N GLU A 890 -15.37 9.58 -15.85
CA GLU A 890 -15.34 10.63 -16.87
C GLU A 890 -14.78 10.02 -18.17
N SER A 891 -15.35 10.37 -19.33
CA SER A 891 -14.86 9.94 -20.65
C SER A 891 -14.69 8.42 -20.89
N GLY A 892 -15.36 7.56 -20.09
CA GLY A 892 -15.36 6.10 -20.29
C GLY A 892 -14.21 5.32 -19.64
N GLY A 893 -13.39 5.96 -18.79
CA GLY A 893 -12.32 5.30 -18.00
C GLY A 893 -12.68 5.07 -16.52
N VAL A 894 -11.95 4.20 -15.82
CA VAL A 894 -12.14 3.95 -14.38
C VAL A 894 -11.05 4.69 -13.59
N HIS A 895 -11.41 5.74 -12.86
CA HIS A 895 -10.48 6.44 -11.98
C HIS A 895 -10.54 5.86 -10.56
N LEU A 896 -9.39 5.38 -10.07
CA LEU A 896 -9.23 4.80 -8.74
C LEU A 896 -8.71 5.87 -7.80
N VAL A 897 -9.30 5.95 -6.61
CA VAL A 897 -8.85 6.85 -5.55
C VAL A 897 -8.79 6.10 -4.23
N SER A 898 -7.68 6.29 -3.50
CA SER A 898 -7.44 5.70 -2.19
C SER A 898 -7.08 6.76 -1.16
N SER A 899 -7.56 6.60 0.08
CA SER A 899 -7.11 7.38 1.24
C SER A 899 -6.30 6.49 2.18
N LEU A 900 -5.12 6.95 2.61
CA LEU A 900 -4.12 6.14 3.32
C LEU A 900 -3.90 6.66 4.74
N GLY A 901 -4.48 6.00 5.73
CA GLY A 901 -4.66 6.57 7.07
C GLY A 901 -3.55 6.33 8.09
N ASN A 902 -2.58 5.46 7.83
CA ASN A 902 -1.47 5.22 8.75
C ASN A 902 -0.60 6.46 8.95
N ASN A 903 -0.22 6.70 10.20
CA ASN A 903 0.49 7.91 10.61
C ASN A 903 1.51 7.63 11.73
N GLY A 904 2.30 8.65 12.05
CA GLY A 904 3.12 8.74 13.26
C GLY A 904 2.85 10.05 14.00
N ALA A 905 3.08 10.10 15.30
CA ALA A 905 2.93 11.31 16.09
C ALA A 905 3.98 11.40 17.20
N LEU A 906 4.48 12.62 17.44
CA LEU A 906 5.17 12.99 18.66
C LEU A 906 4.15 13.24 19.75
N VAL A 907 4.31 12.57 20.89
CA VAL A 907 3.55 12.82 22.11
C VAL A 907 4.34 13.80 22.96
N VAL A 908 3.83 15.03 23.02
CA VAL A 908 4.42 16.18 23.70
C VAL A 908 3.73 16.38 25.05
N PRO A 909 4.43 16.38 26.18
CA PRO A 909 3.80 16.42 27.50
C PRO A 909 3.06 17.74 27.80
N LEU A 910 1.90 17.64 28.46
CA LEU A 910 1.04 18.77 28.84
C LEU A 910 1.52 19.55 30.08
N GLY A 911 2.54 19.05 30.78
CA GLY A 911 2.95 19.60 32.08
C GLY A 911 1.91 19.43 33.19
N VAL A 912 0.90 18.57 32.99
CA VAL A 912 -0.10 18.21 34.02
C VAL A 912 0.49 17.26 35.05
N ARG A 913 0.00 17.35 36.29
CA ARG A 913 0.36 16.39 37.34
C ARG A 913 -0.21 15.02 36.98
N THR A 914 0.59 13.98 37.15
CA THR A 914 0.23 12.61 36.83
C THR A 914 0.15 11.76 38.09
N GLY A 915 -0.52 10.62 38.01
CA GLY A 915 -0.53 9.56 39.01
C GLY A 915 -0.30 8.18 38.38
N SER A 916 -0.48 7.13 39.16
CA SER A 916 -0.32 5.74 38.71
C SER A 916 -1.51 4.86 39.09
N LEU A 917 -1.74 3.79 38.32
CA LEU A 917 -2.68 2.72 38.63
C LEU A 917 -1.90 1.42 38.90
N ARG A 918 -2.03 0.85 40.10
CA ARG A 918 -1.49 -0.46 40.46
C ARG A 918 -2.61 -1.49 40.47
N VAL A 919 -2.46 -2.58 39.73
CA VAL A 919 -3.33 -3.76 39.72
C VAL A 919 -2.58 -4.93 40.35
N ARG A 920 -3.00 -5.39 41.52
CA ARG A 920 -2.38 -6.50 42.26
C ARG A 920 -3.16 -7.79 42.05
N LYS A 921 -2.46 -8.89 41.75
CA LYS A 921 -3.04 -10.23 41.66
C LYS A 921 -2.51 -11.16 42.74
N ASP A 922 -3.41 -11.76 43.51
CA ASP A 922 -3.13 -12.89 44.40
C ASP A 922 -3.95 -14.13 44.02
N VAL A 923 -3.44 -15.31 44.38
CA VAL A 923 -4.06 -16.61 44.11
C VAL A 923 -3.88 -17.51 45.33
N ASP A 924 -4.98 -17.91 45.94
CA ASP A 924 -4.98 -18.83 47.08
C ASP A 924 -5.48 -20.21 46.65
N GLY A 925 -4.58 -21.20 46.64
CA GLY A 925 -4.85 -22.56 46.15
C GLY A 925 -4.79 -22.70 44.62
N GLY A 926 -5.21 -23.88 44.12
CA GLY A 926 -5.29 -24.17 42.68
C GLY A 926 -3.99 -24.63 42.02
N PRO A 927 -4.01 -24.92 40.71
CA PRO A 927 -2.83 -25.34 39.96
C PRO A 927 -1.72 -24.28 39.97
N THR A 928 -0.48 -24.72 40.24
CA THR A 928 0.70 -23.86 40.22
C THR A 928 0.93 -23.25 38.83
N GLY A 929 1.12 -21.94 38.77
CA GLY A 929 1.35 -21.22 37.51
C GLY A 929 0.09 -20.78 36.78
N ALA A 930 -1.08 -20.81 37.42
CA ALA A 930 -2.29 -20.21 36.88
C ALA A 930 -2.07 -18.72 36.55
N SER A 931 -2.56 -18.30 35.38
CA SER A 931 -2.45 -16.95 34.85
C SER A 931 -3.83 -16.49 34.41
N PHE A 932 -4.16 -15.24 34.74
CA PHE A 932 -5.48 -14.65 34.60
C PHE A 932 -5.39 -13.43 33.68
N SER A 933 -6.38 -13.27 32.80
CA SER A 933 -6.44 -12.16 31.85
C SER A 933 -7.12 -10.96 32.48
N PHE A 934 -6.52 -9.78 32.27
CA PHE A 934 -7.00 -8.49 32.73
C PHE A 934 -7.23 -7.55 31.55
N SER A 935 -8.30 -6.76 31.60
CA SER A 935 -8.57 -5.63 30.71
C SER A 935 -8.58 -4.34 31.54
N VAL A 936 -7.86 -3.32 31.09
CA VAL A 936 -7.78 -2.00 31.73
C VAL A 936 -8.28 -0.96 30.75
N THR A 937 -9.38 -0.29 31.09
CA THR A 937 -9.99 0.81 30.32
C THR A 937 -9.68 2.14 30.99
N LEU A 938 -9.26 3.13 30.20
CA LEU A 938 -8.88 4.47 30.65
C LEU A 938 -9.71 5.52 29.92
N ARG A 939 -10.31 6.46 30.67
CA ARG A 939 -11.13 7.57 30.17
C ARG A 939 -10.72 8.89 30.82
N ASP A 940 -10.96 9.99 30.15
CA ASP A 940 -10.71 11.32 30.72
C ASP A 940 -11.76 11.70 31.80
N GLU A 941 -11.67 12.93 32.32
CA GLU A 941 -12.61 13.44 33.34
C GLU A 941 -14.06 13.54 32.83
N ASP A 942 -14.23 13.79 31.53
CA ASP A 942 -15.50 13.96 30.84
C ASP A 942 -16.12 12.61 30.41
N GLY A 943 -15.33 11.53 30.44
CA GLY A 943 -15.76 10.16 30.17
C GLY A 943 -15.44 9.67 28.75
N GLU A 944 -14.71 10.44 27.96
CA GLU A 944 -14.25 10.05 26.63
C GLU A 944 -13.07 9.06 26.74
N PRO A 945 -12.99 8.06 25.84
CA PRO A 945 -11.87 7.12 25.79
C PRO A 945 -10.51 7.81 25.61
N LEU A 946 -9.52 7.39 26.40
CA LEU A 946 -8.13 7.81 26.15
C LEU A 946 -7.57 7.08 24.94
N SER A 947 -6.66 7.73 24.20
CA SER A 947 -6.02 7.15 23.02
C SER A 947 -4.50 7.26 23.09
N GLY A 948 -3.78 6.45 22.32
CA GLY A 948 -2.32 6.44 22.32
C GLY A 948 -1.72 5.17 22.94
N GLN A 949 -0.50 5.30 23.46
CA GLN A 949 0.20 4.21 24.13
C GLN A 949 0.40 4.49 25.62
N VAL A 950 0.24 3.46 26.44
CA VAL A 950 0.52 3.49 27.88
C VAL A 950 1.70 2.59 28.21
N THR A 951 2.57 3.07 29.10
CA THR A 951 3.65 2.26 29.65
C THR A 951 3.19 1.63 30.96
N TYR A 952 3.39 0.33 31.09
CA TYR A 952 3.07 -0.41 32.30
C TYR A 952 4.19 -1.40 32.66
N ARG A 953 4.20 -1.84 33.92
CA ARG A 953 5.19 -2.82 34.42
C ARG A 953 4.47 -4.01 35.01
N VAL A 954 4.93 -5.22 34.70
CA VAL A 954 4.52 -6.44 35.39
C VAL A 954 5.73 -7.00 36.16
N GLY A 955 5.73 -6.84 37.48
CA GLY A 955 6.93 -7.04 38.30
C GLY A 955 8.07 -6.09 37.86
N ASP A 956 9.27 -6.64 37.63
CA ASP A 956 10.44 -5.86 37.16
C ASP A 956 10.44 -5.58 35.64
N SER A 957 9.51 -6.19 34.89
CA SER A 957 9.47 -6.08 33.42
C SER A 957 8.58 -4.91 33.00
N ALA A 958 9.14 -3.95 32.25
CA ALA A 958 8.38 -2.87 31.64
C ALA A 958 7.91 -3.25 30.23
N ALA A 959 6.70 -2.83 29.86
CA ALA A 959 6.08 -3.03 28.57
C ALA A 959 5.25 -1.79 28.19
N THR A 960 4.89 -1.69 26.91
CA THR A 960 4.03 -0.63 26.38
C THR A 960 2.86 -1.28 25.65
N ALA A 961 1.65 -0.73 25.79
CA ALA A 961 0.47 -1.16 25.06
C ALA A 961 -0.23 0.03 24.41
N ALA A 962 -0.67 -0.15 23.17
CA ALA A 962 -1.59 0.79 22.54
C ALA A 962 -3.01 0.57 23.09
N LEU A 963 -3.72 1.66 23.30
CA LEU A 963 -5.13 1.66 23.65
C LEU A 963 -5.98 1.42 22.40
N ASP A 964 -7.01 0.59 22.52
CA ASP A 964 -8.02 0.40 21.48
C ASP A 964 -8.99 1.58 21.40
N GLY A 965 -9.98 1.50 20.50
CA GLY A 965 -10.99 2.56 20.32
C GLY A 965 -11.86 2.85 21.54
N ASP A 966 -11.90 1.94 22.52
CA ASP A 966 -12.61 2.12 23.79
C ASP A 966 -11.67 2.60 24.91
N GLY A 967 -10.40 2.89 24.58
CA GLY A 967 -9.39 3.33 25.53
C GLY A 967 -8.86 2.20 26.41
N SER A 968 -8.88 0.96 25.91
CA SER A 968 -8.56 -0.24 26.68
C SER A 968 -7.29 -0.95 26.19
N PHE A 969 -6.62 -1.64 27.11
CA PHE A 969 -5.57 -2.60 26.80
C PHE A 969 -5.68 -3.84 27.68
N SER A 970 -5.06 -4.94 27.27
CA SER A 970 -5.09 -6.20 28.02
C SER A 970 -3.71 -6.63 28.54
N ALA A 971 -3.68 -7.28 29.70
CA ALA A 971 -2.49 -7.84 30.31
C ALA A 971 -2.80 -9.16 31.02
N ARG A 972 -1.79 -9.97 31.32
CA ARG A 972 -1.96 -11.22 32.10
C ARG A 972 -1.14 -11.19 33.38
N LEU A 973 -1.76 -11.62 34.48
CA LEU A 973 -1.12 -11.70 35.80
C LEU A 973 -1.27 -13.10 36.39
N ALA A 974 -0.21 -13.59 37.02
CA ALA A 974 -0.23 -14.78 37.86
C ALA A 974 -0.25 -14.40 39.35
N GLY A 975 -0.46 -15.38 40.24
CA GLY A 975 -0.46 -15.13 41.69
C GLY A 975 0.84 -14.49 42.18
N GLY A 976 0.71 -13.40 42.93
CA GLY A 976 1.81 -12.60 43.46
C GLY A 976 2.40 -11.60 42.47
N GLN A 977 1.83 -11.44 41.27
CA GLN A 977 2.25 -10.41 40.32
C GLN A 977 1.42 -9.13 40.46
N GLU A 978 2.03 -8.01 40.09
CA GLU A 978 1.39 -6.71 40.05
C GLU A 978 1.65 -6.07 38.69
N LEU A 979 0.64 -5.38 38.16
CA LEU A 979 0.72 -4.48 37.01
C LEU A 979 0.71 -3.04 37.52
N VAL A 980 1.61 -2.18 37.04
CA VAL A 980 1.62 -0.74 37.38
C VAL A 980 1.61 0.07 36.08
N VAL A 981 0.58 0.88 35.87
CA VAL A 981 0.50 1.89 34.80
C VAL A 981 0.93 3.23 35.39
N GLU A 982 1.99 3.83 34.85
CA GLU A 982 2.54 5.09 35.35
C GLU A 982 2.20 6.26 34.40
N GLY A 983 2.16 7.48 34.92
CA GLY A 983 2.09 8.69 34.10
C GLY A 983 0.69 9.03 33.57
N LEU A 984 -0.37 8.53 34.21
CA LEU A 984 -1.75 8.86 33.85
C LEU A 984 -2.09 10.28 34.33
N PRO A 985 -2.77 11.12 33.53
CA PRO A 985 -3.27 12.43 33.99
C PRO A 985 -4.07 12.31 35.29
N ALA A 986 -3.88 13.27 36.20
CA ALA A 986 -4.83 13.46 37.29
C ALA A 986 -6.25 13.65 36.70
N GLY A 987 -7.23 12.98 37.29
CA GLY A 987 -8.61 12.96 36.81
C GLY A 987 -8.97 11.78 35.90
N THR A 988 -7.97 11.05 35.37
CA THR A 988 -8.19 9.85 34.53
C THR A 988 -9.08 8.85 35.27
N ARG A 989 -10.21 8.48 34.69
CA ARG A 989 -11.07 7.42 35.20
C ARG A 989 -10.58 6.09 34.69
N TYR A 990 -10.45 5.10 35.56
CA TYR A 990 -9.99 3.77 35.21
C TYR A 990 -11.03 2.70 35.56
N LEU A 991 -11.03 1.63 34.78
CA LEU A 991 -11.78 0.41 35.04
C LEU A 991 -10.90 -0.81 34.73
N VAL A 992 -10.73 -1.69 35.70
CA VAL A 992 -9.93 -2.92 35.62
C VAL A 992 -10.86 -4.12 35.75
N ARG A 993 -10.79 -5.04 34.80
CA ARG A 993 -11.60 -6.27 34.75
C ARG A 993 -10.70 -7.49 34.68
N GLU A 994 -11.08 -8.56 35.38
CA GLU A 994 -10.52 -9.91 35.24
C GLU A 994 -11.54 -10.83 34.57
N ASP A 995 -11.10 -11.73 33.69
CA ASP A 995 -11.97 -12.78 33.12
C ASP A 995 -12.55 -13.71 34.22
N ASP A 996 -13.70 -14.36 33.99
CA ASP A 996 -14.29 -15.31 34.97
C ASP A 996 -13.63 -16.68 34.89
N TYR A 997 -13.31 -17.21 36.07
CA TYR A 997 -12.71 -18.52 36.28
C TYR A 997 -13.49 -19.38 37.27
N SER A 998 -14.75 -19.04 37.58
CA SER A 998 -15.65 -19.79 38.45
C SER A 998 -15.89 -21.24 37.99
N GLY A 999 -16.04 -21.43 36.67
CA GLY A 999 -16.11 -22.75 36.04
C GLY A 999 -14.82 -23.57 36.13
N SER A 1000 -13.70 -22.94 36.48
CA SER A 1000 -12.41 -23.58 36.77
C SER A 1000 -12.14 -23.73 38.28
N GLY A 1001 -13.15 -23.45 39.11
CA GLY A 1001 -13.10 -23.63 40.57
C GLY A 1001 -12.57 -22.44 41.37
N TYR A 1002 -12.46 -21.24 40.76
CA TYR A 1002 -11.97 -20.04 41.44
C TYR A 1002 -13.12 -19.12 41.89
N LEU A 1003 -13.08 -18.68 43.14
CA LEU A 1003 -13.82 -17.53 43.64
C LEU A 1003 -12.96 -16.28 43.47
N SER A 1004 -13.36 -15.37 42.57
CA SER A 1004 -12.68 -14.08 42.40
C SER A 1004 -13.19 -13.05 43.42
N LEU A 1005 -12.25 -12.38 44.09
CA LEU A 1005 -12.49 -11.30 45.06
C LEU A 1005 -11.79 -10.05 44.54
N GLN A 1006 -12.46 -8.90 44.57
CA GLN A 1006 -11.89 -7.66 44.04
C GLN A 1006 -12.17 -6.43 44.90
N THR A 1007 -11.21 -5.50 44.95
CA THR A 1007 -11.35 -4.16 45.50
C THR A 1007 -10.74 -3.12 44.57
N GLY A 1008 -11.32 -1.92 44.53
CA GLY A 1008 -10.74 -0.78 43.79
C GLY A 1008 -10.65 -0.99 42.28
N GLY A 1009 -11.48 -1.89 41.71
CA GLY A 1009 -11.51 -2.20 40.28
C GLY A 1009 -11.91 -1.02 39.39
N GLU A 1010 -12.44 0.05 39.96
CA GLU A 1010 -12.72 1.31 39.27
C GLU A 1010 -12.37 2.50 40.18
N GLY A 1011 -12.09 3.66 39.58
CA GLY A 1011 -11.76 4.87 40.31
C GLY A 1011 -11.24 5.99 39.42
N ALA A 1012 -10.67 7.03 40.04
CA ALA A 1012 -10.01 8.13 39.35
C ALA A 1012 -8.56 8.28 39.84
N ILE A 1013 -7.67 8.69 38.95
CA ILE A 1013 -6.26 8.92 39.25
C ILE A 1013 -6.10 10.27 39.95
N GLU A 1014 -5.57 10.25 41.16
CA GLU A 1014 -5.22 11.48 41.88
C GLU A 1014 -3.83 12.01 41.45
N ALA A 1015 -3.68 13.33 41.48
CA ALA A 1015 -2.40 13.97 41.21
C ALA A 1015 -1.32 13.53 42.23
N ASP A 1016 -0.19 13.04 41.72
CA ASP A 1016 0.93 12.50 42.51
C ASP A 1016 0.54 11.28 43.38
N GLY A 1017 -0.65 10.70 43.15
CA GLY A 1017 -1.20 9.56 43.88
C GLY A 1017 -1.05 8.23 43.12
N GLU A 1018 -1.22 7.13 43.85
CA GLU A 1018 -1.30 5.78 43.29
C GLU A 1018 -2.68 5.19 43.61
N ALA A 1019 -3.47 4.91 42.58
CA ALA A 1019 -4.71 4.16 42.69
C ALA A 1019 -4.39 2.65 42.74
N LEU A 1020 -5.12 1.89 43.58
CA LEU A 1020 -4.89 0.46 43.77
C LEU A 1020 -6.16 -0.34 43.46
N ALA A 1021 -6.05 -1.25 42.50
CA ALA A 1021 -7.01 -2.32 42.26
C ALA A 1021 -6.39 -3.65 42.72
N SER A 1022 -7.09 -4.44 43.53
CA SER A 1022 -6.60 -5.74 44.02
C SER A 1022 -7.57 -6.84 43.68
N PHE A 1023 -7.04 -7.95 43.17
CA PHE A 1023 -7.80 -9.13 42.77
C PHE A 1023 -7.21 -10.38 43.42
N THR A 1024 -8.03 -11.20 44.05
CA THR A 1024 -7.62 -12.43 44.72
C THR A 1024 -8.49 -13.59 44.25
N ASN A 1025 -7.87 -14.62 43.64
CA ASN A 1025 -8.60 -15.82 43.21
C ASN A 1025 -8.35 -16.97 44.19
N ALA A 1026 -9.41 -17.39 44.90
CA ALA A 1026 -9.36 -18.52 45.82
C ALA A 1026 -9.91 -19.78 45.14
N TRP A 1027 -9.13 -20.87 45.08
CA TRP A 1027 -9.54 -22.12 44.44
C TRP A 1027 -9.97 -23.17 45.45
N ARG A 1028 -11.25 -23.59 45.41
CA ARG A 1028 -11.75 -24.79 46.13
C ARG A 1028 -12.99 -25.39 45.47
N ALA A 1029 -12.77 -26.41 44.65
CA ALA A 1029 -13.81 -27.22 44.02
C ALA A 1029 -14.87 -27.77 44.99
N GLY A 1030 -16.16 -27.57 44.69
CA GLY A 1030 -17.31 -28.10 45.45
C GLY A 1030 -17.79 -27.25 46.62
N ASP A 1031 -17.20 -26.07 46.85
CA ASP A 1031 -17.56 -25.17 47.95
C ASP A 1031 -18.64 -24.13 47.56
N LEU A 1032 -19.34 -23.60 48.56
CA LEU A 1032 -20.20 -22.41 48.42
C LEU A 1032 -19.37 -21.15 48.74
N GLY A 1033 -19.11 -20.33 47.73
CA GLY A 1033 -18.52 -19.00 47.88
C GLY A 1033 -19.57 -17.94 48.14
N ILE A 1034 -19.31 -17.04 49.09
CA ILE A 1034 -20.07 -15.80 49.28
C ILE A 1034 -19.06 -14.67 49.23
N ALA A 1035 -19.24 -13.74 48.29
CA ALA A 1035 -18.32 -12.64 48.07
C ALA A 1035 -19.06 -11.30 48.11
N SER A 1036 -18.45 -10.32 48.77
CA SER A 1036 -18.94 -8.95 48.85
C SER A 1036 -17.99 -8.01 48.10
N VAL A 1037 -18.53 -7.12 47.28
CA VAL A 1037 -17.80 -6.10 46.52
C VAL A 1037 -18.42 -4.74 46.79
N MET A 1038 -17.58 -3.73 46.99
CA MET A 1038 -17.98 -2.32 47.12
C MET A 1038 -17.46 -1.56 45.88
N ALA A 1039 -18.35 -0.85 45.20
CA ALA A 1039 -18.10 -0.20 43.92
C ALA A 1039 -18.74 1.21 43.87
N GLY A 1040 -18.33 2.05 42.91
CA GLY A 1040 -18.71 3.45 42.77
C GLY A 1040 -17.71 4.44 43.40
N ASN A 1041 -17.75 5.69 42.95
CA ASN A 1041 -16.76 6.71 43.29
C ASN A 1041 -16.81 7.22 44.75
N ASP A 1042 -17.84 6.86 45.50
CA ASP A 1042 -18.04 7.22 46.92
C ASP A 1042 -18.22 5.98 47.80
N ALA A 1043 -17.74 4.82 47.35
CA ALA A 1043 -17.85 3.56 48.07
C ALA A 1043 -17.03 3.55 49.39
N GLU A 1044 -17.54 2.83 50.39
CA GLU A 1044 -16.84 2.58 51.66
C GLU A 1044 -16.29 1.13 51.69
N PRO A 1045 -15.07 0.86 51.18
CA PRO A 1045 -14.56 -0.51 51.02
C PRO A 1045 -14.42 -1.28 52.35
N ASP A 1046 -14.19 -0.59 53.47
CA ASP A 1046 -14.06 -1.20 54.79
C ASP A 1046 -15.42 -1.43 55.49
N ARG A 1047 -16.54 -1.10 54.84
CA ARG A 1047 -17.87 -1.29 55.42
C ARG A 1047 -18.20 -2.76 55.50
N ALA A 1048 -18.45 -3.23 56.73
CA ALA A 1048 -18.83 -4.62 56.98
C ALA A 1048 -20.32 -4.87 56.70
N VAL A 1049 -20.59 -5.96 56.01
CA VAL A 1049 -21.93 -6.49 55.70
C VAL A 1049 -22.08 -7.93 56.18
N SER A 1050 -23.33 -8.34 56.36
CA SER A 1050 -23.71 -9.63 56.92
C SER A 1050 -24.74 -10.34 56.05
N PHE A 1051 -24.61 -11.66 55.94
CA PHE A 1051 -25.47 -12.51 55.12
C PHE A 1051 -26.10 -13.62 55.96
N GLU A 1052 -27.36 -13.92 55.66
CA GLU A 1052 -28.05 -15.13 56.10
C GLU A 1052 -27.97 -16.17 54.99
N VAL A 1053 -27.50 -17.38 55.31
CA VAL A 1053 -27.31 -18.48 54.37
C VAL A 1053 -28.27 -19.61 54.74
N VAL A 1054 -29.16 -19.96 53.82
CA VAL A 1054 -30.10 -21.08 53.96
C VAL A 1054 -29.71 -22.18 52.98
N VAL A 1055 -29.49 -23.40 53.47
CA VAL A 1055 -29.26 -24.59 52.64
C VAL A 1055 -30.43 -25.56 52.83
N ARG A 1056 -31.15 -25.81 51.74
CA ARG A 1056 -32.36 -26.64 51.74
C ARG A 1056 -31.99 -28.12 51.88
N GLY A 1057 -32.68 -28.83 52.76
CA GLY A 1057 -32.48 -30.27 52.99
C GLY A 1057 -31.17 -30.65 53.69
N LEU A 1058 -30.41 -29.70 54.24
CA LEU A 1058 -29.11 -29.94 54.89
C LEU A 1058 -29.15 -31.01 55.99
N PHE A 1059 -30.23 -31.04 56.78
CA PHE A 1059 -30.42 -31.99 57.89
C PHE A 1059 -31.12 -33.30 57.47
N ALA A 1060 -31.42 -33.51 56.19
CA ALA A 1060 -32.13 -34.71 55.73
C ALA A 1060 -31.36 -36.02 56.01
N ALA A 1061 -30.03 -35.96 55.94
CA ALA A 1061 -29.14 -37.08 56.29
C ALA A 1061 -28.79 -37.15 57.80
N HIS A 1062 -29.09 -36.09 58.56
CA HIS A 1062 -28.76 -35.92 59.98
C HIS A 1062 -30.02 -35.60 60.82
N PRO A 1063 -31.04 -36.47 60.84
CA PRO A 1063 -32.35 -36.16 61.42
C PRO A 1063 -32.32 -35.92 62.93
N ASP A 1064 -31.31 -36.40 63.65
CA ASP A 1064 -31.16 -36.27 65.11
C ASP A 1064 -30.30 -35.07 65.56
N GLU A 1065 -29.75 -34.30 64.61
CA GLU A 1065 -28.88 -33.15 64.90
C GLU A 1065 -29.65 -31.82 64.75
N ASP A 1066 -29.49 -30.90 65.69
CA ASP A 1066 -30.11 -29.55 65.62
C ASP A 1066 -29.14 -28.48 65.07
N ALA A 1067 -27.85 -28.82 64.96
CA ALA A 1067 -26.81 -27.96 64.40
C ALA A 1067 -25.72 -28.79 63.69
N LEU A 1068 -25.29 -28.35 62.50
CA LEU A 1068 -24.19 -28.92 61.73
C LEU A 1068 -23.12 -27.85 61.50
N ALA A 1069 -21.87 -28.17 61.78
CA ALA A 1069 -20.75 -27.23 61.64
C ALA A 1069 -19.88 -27.62 60.44
N PHE A 1070 -19.75 -26.72 59.47
CA PHE A 1070 -18.94 -26.90 58.28
C PHE A 1070 -17.67 -26.06 58.39
N GLU A 1071 -16.56 -26.57 57.84
CA GLU A 1071 -15.34 -25.77 57.72
C GLU A 1071 -15.57 -24.67 56.70
N ALA A 1072 -15.05 -23.49 56.99
CA ALA A 1072 -15.12 -22.36 56.09
C ALA A 1072 -13.77 -21.62 56.07
N THR A 1073 -13.40 -21.13 54.90
CA THR A 1073 -12.19 -20.32 54.71
C THR A 1073 -12.62 -18.91 54.38
N ARG A 1074 -12.27 -17.96 55.23
CA ARG A 1074 -12.54 -16.54 55.02
C ARG A 1074 -11.31 -15.86 54.44
N HIS A 1075 -11.54 -15.07 53.41
CA HIS A 1075 -10.55 -14.24 52.72
C HIS A 1075 -10.97 -12.78 52.92
N ALA A 1076 -10.12 -11.97 53.55
CA ALA A 1076 -10.32 -10.55 53.75
C ALA A 1076 -9.03 -9.81 53.39
N GLY A 1077 -8.95 -9.30 52.16
CA GLY A 1077 -7.70 -8.78 51.60
C GLY A 1077 -6.61 -9.85 51.62
N ASP A 1078 -5.45 -9.51 52.20
CA ASP A 1078 -4.29 -10.42 52.34
C ASP A 1078 -4.43 -11.43 53.50
N GLN A 1079 -5.53 -11.40 54.27
CA GLN A 1079 -5.73 -12.29 55.42
C GLN A 1079 -6.63 -13.47 55.07
N VAL A 1080 -6.11 -14.68 55.26
CA VAL A 1080 -6.86 -15.93 55.17
C VAL A 1080 -7.01 -16.51 56.58
N SER A 1081 -8.24 -16.85 56.95
CA SER A 1081 -8.54 -17.47 58.24
C SER A 1081 -9.50 -18.65 58.09
N GLU A 1082 -9.23 -19.73 58.80
CA GLU A 1082 -10.15 -20.86 58.91
C GLU A 1082 -11.16 -20.58 60.03
N GLU A 1083 -12.44 -20.79 59.74
CA GLU A 1083 -13.54 -20.68 60.69
C GLU A 1083 -14.52 -21.85 60.51
N ARG A 1084 -15.48 -21.98 61.43
CA ARG A 1084 -16.56 -22.96 61.29
C ARG A 1084 -17.90 -22.26 61.24
N ILE A 1085 -18.64 -22.48 60.16
CA ILE A 1085 -20.00 -21.97 60.02
C ILE A 1085 -20.97 -23.03 60.54
N VAL A 1086 -21.75 -22.66 61.55
CA VAL A 1086 -22.72 -23.53 62.19
C VAL A 1086 -24.10 -23.24 61.61
N PHE A 1087 -24.63 -24.20 60.86
CA PHE A 1087 -26.01 -24.19 60.39
C PHE A 1087 -26.91 -24.76 61.47
N SER A 1088 -27.95 -24.01 61.86
CA SER A 1088 -28.98 -24.43 62.80
C SER A 1088 -30.23 -24.86 62.04
N ARG A 1089 -30.94 -25.87 62.54
CA ARG A 1089 -32.16 -26.37 61.91
C ARG A 1089 -33.30 -25.34 61.99
N VAL A 1090 -33.96 -25.09 60.87
CA VAL A 1090 -35.15 -24.21 60.82
C VAL A 1090 -36.41 -24.99 61.22
N GLY A 1091 -37.03 -24.63 62.35
CA GLY A 1091 -38.42 -25.00 62.70
C GLY A 1091 -38.78 -26.49 62.70
N GLY A 1092 -37.86 -27.39 63.05
CA GLY A 1092 -38.08 -28.85 63.03
C GLY A 1092 -38.10 -29.46 61.62
N GLY A 1093 -37.83 -28.68 60.57
CA GLY A 1093 -37.70 -29.14 59.18
C GLY A 1093 -36.33 -29.76 58.89
N THR A 1094 -35.98 -29.81 57.61
CA THR A 1094 -34.69 -30.34 57.11
C THR A 1094 -33.72 -29.26 56.65
N ASP A 1095 -34.12 -27.99 56.66
CA ASP A 1095 -33.30 -26.87 56.15
C ASP A 1095 -32.39 -26.34 57.26
N GLY A 1096 -31.18 -25.93 56.87
CA GLY A 1096 -30.23 -25.29 57.76
C GLY A 1096 -30.07 -23.82 57.46
N VAL A 1097 -29.98 -22.99 58.51
CA VAL A 1097 -29.69 -21.56 58.42
C VAL A 1097 -28.42 -21.22 59.19
N ALA A 1098 -27.55 -20.43 58.59
CA ALA A 1098 -26.35 -19.87 59.22
C ALA A 1098 -26.23 -18.37 58.93
N ARG A 1099 -25.38 -17.68 59.68
CA ARG A 1099 -25.09 -16.27 59.49
C ARG A 1099 -23.59 -16.10 59.23
N VAL A 1100 -23.27 -15.37 58.18
CA VAL A 1100 -21.90 -14.96 57.81
C VAL A 1100 -21.81 -13.47 58.07
N GLU A 1101 -21.01 -13.06 59.04
CA GLU A 1101 -20.87 -11.65 59.42
C GLU A 1101 -19.52 -11.10 59.01
N GLY A 1102 -19.42 -9.77 58.91
CA GLY A 1102 -18.15 -9.08 58.81
C GLY A 1102 -17.43 -9.23 57.48
N LEU A 1103 -18.15 -9.40 56.37
CA LEU A 1103 -17.55 -9.31 55.04
C LEU A 1103 -17.49 -7.83 54.64
N THR A 1104 -16.31 -7.33 54.29
CA THR A 1104 -16.06 -6.00 53.71
C THR A 1104 -15.91 -6.07 52.19
N GLY A 1105 -15.75 -4.93 51.52
CA GLY A 1105 -15.50 -4.89 50.07
C GLY A 1105 -14.26 -5.72 49.70
N GLY A 1106 -14.43 -6.65 48.75
CA GLY A 1106 -13.43 -7.59 48.26
C GLY A 1106 -13.05 -8.71 49.25
N SER A 1107 -13.91 -8.99 50.21
CA SER A 1107 -13.79 -10.16 51.08
C SER A 1107 -14.83 -11.21 50.73
N GLY A 1108 -14.52 -12.47 51.05
CA GLY A 1108 -15.44 -13.58 50.83
C GLY A 1108 -15.18 -14.75 51.76
N VAL A 1109 -16.12 -15.68 51.78
CA VAL A 1109 -16.01 -16.94 52.53
C VAL A 1109 -16.35 -18.12 51.63
N LEU A 1110 -15.54 -19.17 51.70
CA LEU A 1110 -15.77 -20.46 51.06
C LEU A 1110 -16.22 -21.45 52.12
N VAL A 1111 -17.42 -22.00 51.99
CA VAL A 1111 -18.00 -22.98 52.91
C VAL A 1111 -17.87 -24.38 52.34
N SER A 1112 -17.06 -25.22 52.98
CA SER A 1112 -16.71 -26.53 52.46
C SER A 1112 -17.60 -27.66 53.01
N GLY A 1113 -17.80 -28.69 52.18
CA GLY A 1113 -18.47 -29.93 52.59
C GLY A 1113 -20.00 -29.87 52.65
N LEU A 1114 -20.61 -28.85 52.03
CA LEU A 1114 -22.06 -28.81 51.83
C LEU A 1114 -22.49 -29.89 50.82
N PRO A 1115 -23.72 -30.44 50.92
CA PRO A 1115 -24.17 -31.50 50.01
C PRO A 1115 -24.28 -31.01 48.56
N GLU A 1116 -23.63 -31.71 47.64
CA GLU A 1116 -23.74 -31.48 46.19
C GLU A 1116 -25.21 -31.52 45.73
N GLY A 1117 -25.60 -30.57 44.89
CA GLY A 1117 -26.95 -30.43 44.35
C GLY A 1117 -27.98 -29.83 45.34
N ALA A 1118 -27.61 -29.56 46.60
CA ALA A 1118 -28.50 -28.88 47.53
C ALA A 1118 -28.73 -27.43 47.09
N SER A 1119 -29.98 -26.97 47.11
CA SER A 1119 -30.29 -25.57 46.82
C SER A 1119 -29.93 -24.68 48.00
N TYR A 1120 -29.34 -23.52 47.74
CA TYR A 1120 -29.04 -22.49 48.73
C TYR A 1120 -29.75 -21.18 48.40
N ALA A 1121 -29.94 -20.36 49.44
CA ALA A 1121 -30.33 -18.96 49.33
C ALA A 1121 -29.45 -18.15 50.30
N VAL A 1122 -28.81 -17.09 49.79
CA VAL A 1122 -28.04 -16.12 50.58
C VAL A 1122 -28.79 -14.81 50.53
N SER A 1123 -29.09 -14.20 51.68
CA SER A 1123 -29.77 -12.91 51.77
C SER A 1123 -28.94 -11.92 52.54
N GLU A 1124 -28.81 -10.70 52.03
CA GLU A 1124 -28.12 -9.63 52.72
C GLU A 1124 -28.98 -9.06 53.85
N VAL A 1125 -28.45 -9.13 55.06
CA VAL A 1125 -29.15 -8.69 56.27
C VAL A 1125 -29.17 -7.17 56.39
N ASP A 1126 -28.12 -6.51 55.89
CA ASP A 1126 -27.90 -5.08 56.02
C ASP A 1126 -28.50 -4.25 54.86
N ALA A 1127 -29.23 -4.91 53.95
CA ALA A 1127 -29.70 -4.32 52.69
C ALA A 1127 -30.51 -3.03 52.86
N ASP A 1128 -31.49 -3.02 53.77
CA ASP A 1128 -32.34 -1.84 54.01
C ASP A 1128 -31.52 -0.62 54.49
N ALA A 1129 -30.47 -0.85 55.28
CA ALA A 1129 -29.60 0.21 55.78
C ALA A 1129 -28.65 0.73 54.69
N LEU A 1130 -28.11 -0.17 53.87
CA LEU A 1130 -27.26 0.19 52.73
C LEU A 1130 -28.03 1.01 51.70
N ILE A 1131 -29.25 0.60 51.34
CA ILE A 1131 -30.12 1.33 50.41
C ILE A 1131 -30.44 2.72 50.96
N ALA A 1132 -30.70 2.86 52.26
CA ALA A 1132 -30.93 4.15 52.90
C ALA A 1132 -29.69 5.07 52.85
N ASP A 1133 -28.49 4.50 52.88
CA ASP A 1133 -27.22 5.21 52.75
C ASP A 1133 -26.80 5.47 51.29
N GLY A 1134 -27.70 5.21 50.33
CA GLY A 1134 -27.51 5.52 48.92
C GLY A 1134 -26.88 4.42 48.08
N TYR A 1135 -26.77 3.19 48.60
CA TYR A 1135 -26.28 2.05 47.82
C TYR A 1135 -27.37 1.40 46.95
N VAL A 1136 -27.00 0.98 45.75
CA VAL A 1136 -27.76 0.00 44.95
C VAL A 1136 -27.08 -1.36 45.09
N ILE A 1137 -27.86 -2.42 45.33
CA ILE A 1137 -27.36 -3.77 45.62
C ILE A 1137 -27.72 -4.71 44.49
N TYR A 1138 -26.72 -5.41 43.99
CA TYR A 1138 -26.85 -6.43 42.96
C TYR A 1138 -26.40 -7.77 43.52
N ALA A 1139 -27.23 -8.81 43.40
CA ALA A 1139 -26.96 -10.12 43.98
C ALA A 1139 -27.34 -11.28 43.06
N GLY A 1140 -26.49 -12.30 43.01
CA GLY A 1140 -26.71 -13.49 42.17
C GLY A 1140 -25.44 -14.31 41.92
N SER A 1141 -25.50 -15.20 40.93
CA SER A 1141 -24.28 -15.74 40.29
C SER A 1141 -23.52 -14.62 39.56
N ALA A 1142 -22.26 -14.86 39.16
CA ALA A 1142 -21.50 -13.87 38.38
C ALA A 1142 -22.30 -13.38 37.16
N GLU A 1143 -22.84 -14.30 36.34
CA GLU A 1143 -23.68 -13.97 35.18
C GLU A 1143 -24.93 -13.15 35.53
N GLU A 1144 -25.58 -13.44 36.67
CA GLU A 1144 -26.78 -12.70 37.08
C GLU A 1144 -26.45 -11.28 37.51
N VAL A 1145 -25.38 -11.09 38.28
CA VAL A 1145 -24.93 -9.76 38.70
C VAL A 1145 -24.47 -8.94 37.47
N ALA A 1146 -23.80 -9.57 36.51
CA ALA A 1146 -23.48 -8.99 35.19
C ALA A 1146 -24.68 -8.39 34.47
N SER A 1147 -25.79 -9.12 34.55
CA SER A 1147 -26.98 -8.86 33.74
C SER A 1147 -27.78 -7.66 34.23
N GLY A 1148 -27.34 -7.01 35.31
CA GLY A 1148 -28.07 -5.88 35.86
C GLY A 1148 -28.95 -6.22 37.06
N ARG A 1149 -28.83 -7.41 37.66
CA ARG A 1149 -29.86 -7.92 38.59
C ARG A 1149 -29.83 -7.22 39.94
N GLU A 1150 -30.62 -6.15 40.09
CA GLU A 1150 -30.89 -5.52 41.38
C GLU A 1150 -31.62 -6.51 42.30
N ALA A 1151 -30.92 -6.98 43.33
CA ALA A 1151 -31.43 -7.96 44.27
C ALA A 1151 -30.65 -7.89 45.58
N THR A 1152 -31.33 -8.18 46.69
CA THR A 1152 -30.73 -8.28 48.03
C THR A 1152 -30.52 -9.73 48.47
N SER A 1153 -30.73 -10.68 47.56
CA SER A 1153 -30.55 -12.11 47.80
C SER A 1153 -30.17 -12.86 46.52
N ALA A 1154 -29.39 -13.92 46.67
CA ALA A 1154 -28.92 -14.81 45.63
C ALA A 1154 -29.36 -16.25 45.93
N GLU A 1155 -29.88 -16.96 44.95
CA GLU A 1155 -30.27 -18.37 45.08
C GLU A 1155 -29.54 -19.24 44.06
N GLY A 1156 -29.23 -20.48 44.43
CA GLY A 1156 -28.52 -21.40 43.53
C GLY A 1156 -28.55 -22.84 44.03
N ALA A 1157 -27.71 -23.70 43.44
CA ALA A 1157 -27.48 -25.06 43.91
C ALA A 1157 -25.98 -25.33 44.02
N ILE A 1158 -25.56 -26.08 45.04
CA ILE A 1158 -24.15 -26.44 45.26
C ILE A 1158 -23.67 -27.32 44.09
N ALA A 1159 -22.66 -26.85 43.37
CA ALA A 1159 -22.06 -27.54 42.24
C ALA A 1159 -21.24 -28.75 42.69
N GLY A 1160 -21.18 -29.76 41.82
CA GLY A 1160 -20.29 -30.92 41.97
C GLY A 1160 -19.02 -30.79 41.13
N GLY A 1161 -18.01 -31.60 41.46
CA GLY A 1161 -16.75 -31.66 40.69
C GLY A 1161 -15.86 -30.44 40.94
N ASP A 1162 -15.20 -29.94 39.89
CA ASP A 1162 -14.14 -28.91 39.96
C ASP A 1162 -14.66 -27.45 40.04
N ALA A 1163 -15.97 -27.22 40.17
CA ALA A 1163 -16.59 -25.89 40.14
C ALA A 1163 -16.94 -25.37 41.55
N VAL A 1164 -16.89 -24.03 41.74
CA VAL A 1164 -17.40 -23.34 42.94
C VAL A 1164 -18.78 -22.78 42.64
N SER A 1165 -19.74 -22.92 43.58
CA SER A 1165 -21.00 -22.17 43.52
C SER A 1165 -20.81 -20.86 44.26
N ALA A 1166 -20.92 -19.73 43.58
CA ALA A 1166 -20.68 -18.42 44.19
C ALA A 1166 -21.95 -17.56 44.22
N ALA A 1167 -22.17 -16.90 45.35
CA ALA A 1167 -23.13 -15.82 45.52
C ALA A 1167 -22.36 -14.50 45.67
N TYR A 1168 -22.47 -13.65 44.65
CA TYR A 1168 -21.86 -12.33 44.63
C TYR A 1168 -22.86 -11.28 45.09
N PHE A 1169 -22.38 -10.32 45.89
CA PHE A 1169 -23.12 -9.14 46.33
C PHE A 1169 -22.28 -7.89 46.01
N VAL A 1170 -22.77 -7.06 45.10
CA VAL A 1170 -22.11 -5.83 44.65
C VAL A 1170 -22.92 -4.64 45.13
N HIS A 1171 -22.30 -3.76 45.91
CA HIS A 1171 -22.91 -2.57 46.48
C HIS A 1171 -22.30 -1.35 45.79
N VAL A 1172 -23.13 -0.58 45.10
CA VAL A 1172 -22.70 0.57 44.29
C VAL A 1172 -23.17 1.88 44.91
N ARG A 1173 -22.26 2.84 45.16
CA ARG A 1173 -22.62 4.21 45.58
C ARG A 1173 -21.85 5.28 44.77
N GLU A 1174 -22.61 6.22 44.21
CA GLU A 1174 -22.10 7.31 43.36
C GLU A 1174 -22.37 8.70 43.97
N ARG A 1175 -21.44 9.63 43.81
CA ARG A 1175 -21.58 11.06 44.14
C ARG A 1175 -21.51 11.89 42.86
N GLY A 1176 -22.52 12.74 42.62
CA GLY A 1176 -22.52 13.67 41.49
C GLY A 1176 -21.43 14.74 41.61
N SER A 1177 -20.88 15.17 40.47
CA SER A 1177 -19.88 16.25 40.37
C SER A 1177 -20.47 17.58 40.85
N GLU A 1178 -19.76 18.29 41.74
CA GLU A 1178 -20.09 19.69 42.05
C GLU A 1178 -19.80 20.56 40.81
N PRO A 1179 -20.69 21.50 40.45
CA PRO A 1179 -20.41 22.44 39.36
C PRO A 1179 -19.23 23.33 39.74
N ALA A 1180 -18.31 23.55 38.79
CA ALA A 1180 -17.13 24.38 38.94
C ALA A 1180 -17.46 25.77 39.55
N PRO A 1181 -16.57 26.34 40.39
CA PRO A 1181 -16.80 27.66 40.97
C PRO A 1181 -16.89 28.70 39.86
N GLY A 1182 -18.02 29.41 39.80
CA GLY A 1182 -18.21 30.54 38.88
C GLY A 1182 -17.19 31.66 39.11
N PRO A 1183 -16.98 32.53 38.11
CA PRO A 1183 -15.93 33.55 38.14
C PRO A 1183 -16.15 34.54 39.30
N ASP A 1184 -15.05 34.84 39.98
CA ASP A 1184 -14.95 35.79 41.10
C ASP A 1184 -15.56 37.17 40.73
N PRO A 1185 -16.57 37.67 41.47
CA PRO A 1185 -17.13 38.98 41.19
C PRO A 1185 -16.17 40.08 41.69
N GLY A 1186 -15.69 40.91 40.77
CA GLY A 1186 -14.95 42.14 41.08
C GLY A 1186 -15.72 43.12 41.99
N PRO A 1187 -15.05 44.13 42.56
CA PRO A 1187 -15.45 44.76 43.81
C PRO A 1187 -16.69 45.66 43.70
N ASP A 1188 -17.48 45.56 44.76
CA ASP A 1188 -18.74 46.23 45.12
C ASP A 1188 -18.80 47.75 44.85
N PRO A 1189 -19.84 48.26 44.17
CA PRO A 1189 -20.19 49.68 44.19
C PRO A 1189 -21.26 49.99 45.26
N THR A 1190 -21.01 51.08 45.99
CA THR A 1190 -21.78 51.62 47.12
C THR A 1190 -23.29 51.82 46.92
N PRO A 1191 -24.10 51.85 48.00
CA PRO A 1191 -25.56 51.77 47.92
C PRO A 1191 -26.30 53.12 47.94
N GLY A 1192 -27.47 53.12 47.28
CA GLY A 1192 -28.66 53.92 47.62
C GLY A 1192 -29.41 54.52 46.42
N PRO A 1193 -30.68 54.94 46.56
CA PRO A 1193 -31.80 54.35 47.31
C PRO A 1193 -33.08 54.17 46.44
N GLU A 1194 -33.97 53.27 46.85
CA GLU A 1194 -35.41 53.19 46.45
C GLU A 1194 -36.20 54.42 46.93
N PRO A 1195 -37.42 54.78 46.40
CA PRO A 1195 -38.55 53.86 46.13
C PRO A 1195 -39.54 54.18 44.96
N ASP A 1196 -40.34 53.17 44.59
CA ASP A 1196 -41.79 53.05 44.20
C ASP A 1196 -42.60 54.29 43.69
N PRO A 1197 -43.78 54.18 42.98
CA PRO A 1197 -44.58 52.99 42.63
C PRO A 1197 -45.19 52.95 41.19
N THR A 1198 -45.91 51.86 40.92
CA THR A 1198 -46.80 51.54 39.78
C THR A 1198 -47.90 52.59 39.51
N PRO A 1199 -48.51 52.65 38.28
CA PRO A 1199 -49.68 51.81 37.97
C PRO A 1199 -49.90 51.38 36.49
N THR A 1200 -50.63 50.25 36.37
CA THR A 1200 -51.37 49.61 35.26
C THR A 1200 -52.52 50.47 34.68
N PRO A 1201 -53.48 50.02 33.82
CA PRO A 1201 -53.61 48.88 32.85
C PRO A 1201 -54.37 49.24 31.52
N ALA A 1202 -54.54 48.26 30.61
CA ALA A 1202 -55.79 47.87 29.91
C ALA A 1202 -55.46 46.90 28.76
N GLY A 1203 -56.13 45.77 28.48
CA GLY A 1203 -57.29 45.04 29.03
C GLY A 1203 -57.33 43.67 28.31
N GLU A 1204 -57.64 42.57 29.03
CA GLU A 1204 -58.88 41.76 28.92
C GLU A 1204 -58.98 40.89 27.63
N VAL A 1205 -59.35 39.59 27.59
CA VAL A 1205 -60.02 38.68 28.56
C VAL A 1205 -60.07 37.23 27.97
N THR A 1206 -59.99 36.21 28.85
CA THR A 1206 -60.46 34.78 28.79
C THR A 1206 -59.94 33.82 27.71
N ASP A 1207 -59.73 32.52 27.89
CA ASP A 1207 -59.93 31.45 28.91
C ASP A 1207 -58.98 30.31 28.43
N GLY A 1208 -58.45 29.33 29.16
CA GLY A 1208 -58.65 28.80 30.50
C GLY A 1208 -58.09 27.35 30.49
N GLN A 1209 -57.19 27.07 31.44
CA GLN A 1209 -56.81 25.76 32.04
C GLN A 1209 -56.02 24.73 31.18
N THR A 1210 -54.96 24.07 31.65
CA THR A 1210 -54.19 24.08 32.92
C THR A 1210 -52.91 23.25 32.72
N ASP A 1211 -51.78 23.82 33.13
CA ASP A 1211 -50.61 23.26 33.82
C ASP A 1211 -50.09 21.84 33.50
N ALA A 1212 -48.91 21.79 32.88
CA ALA A 1212 -47.79 20.95 33.31
C ALA A 1212 -46.46 21.57 32.84
N GLU A 1213 -45.48 21.60 33.73
CA GLU A 1213 -44.15 22.21 33.59
C GLU A 1213 -43.36 21.74 32.35
N PRO A 1214 -42.46 22.58 31.81
CA PRO A 1214 -41.47 22.14 30.83
C PRO A 1214 -40.45 21.22 31.49
N LEU A 1215 -40.42 19.97 31.03
CA LEU A 1215 -39.38 19.00 31.32
C LEU A 1215 -37.99 19.57 30.94
N PRO A 1216 -36.99 19.53 31.82
CA PRO A 1216 -35.61 19.78 31.44
C PRO A 1216 -35.09 18.64 30.56
N GLU A 1217 -34.17 19.02 29.68
CA GLU A 1217 -33.39 18.18 28.79
C GLU A 1217 -32.81 16.96 29.54
N SER A 1218 -32.95 15.79 28.94
CA SER A 1218 -32.35 14.55 29.42
C SER A 1218 -30.84 14.62 29.27
N GLY A 1219 -30.18 15.13 30.31
CA GLY A 1219 -28.78 14.90 30.58
C GLY A 1219 -28.52 13.45 30.99
N ASP A 1220 -27.29 13.03 30.76
CA ASP A 1220 -26.73 11.68 30.84
C ASP A 1220 -27.19 10.82 32.02
N ALA A 1221 -27.51 9.57 31.69
CA ALA A 1221 -27.52 8.45 32.61
C ALA A 1221 -26.85 7.25 31.92
N THR A 1222 -25.52 7.28 31.81
CA THR A 1222 -24.71 6.19 31.24
C THR A 1222 -23.81 5.50 32.27
N SER A 1223 -23.76 5.96 33.52
CA SER A 1223 -22.87 5.38 34.55
C SER A 1223 -23.40 4.09 35.18
N SER A 1224 -24.71 3.90 35.36
CA SER A 1224 -25.22 2.73 36.11
C SER A 1224 -25.15 1.40 35.35
N LEU A 1225 -25.24 1.42 34.00
CA LEU A 1225 -25.20 0.20 33.18
C LEU A 1225 -23.76 -0.33 32.98
N ALA A 1226 -22.76 0.55 33.01
CA ALA A 1226 -21.35 0.19 32.85
C ALA A 1226 -20.76 -0.49 34.10
N VAL A 1227 -21.22 -0.07 35.30
CA VAL A 1227 -20.91 -0.72 36.59
C VAL A 1227 -21.54 -2.11 36.69
N LEU A 1228 -22.74 -2.28 36.12
CA LEU A 1228 -23.43 -3.57 36.06
C LEU A 1228 -22.75 -4.61 35.17
N LEU A 1229 -22.22 -4.16 34.01
CA LEU A 1229 -21.41 -5.00 33.13
C LEU A 1229 -20.09 -5.46 33.80
N ALA A 1230 -19.59 -4.75 34.81
CA ALA A 1230 -18.36 -5.07 35.52
C ALA A 1230 -18.46 -6.28 36.48
N ALA A 1231 -19.67 -6.78 36.75
CA ALA A 1231 -19.88 -7.87 37.71
C ALA A 1231 -20.19 -9.24 37.09
N GLY A 1232 -20.24 -9.38 35.76
CA GLY A 1232 -20.13 -10.71 35.17
C GLY A 1232 -20.26 -10.86 33.66
N ALA A 1233 -19.75 -9.92 32.88
CA ALA A 1233 -19.51 -10.19 31.47
C ALA A 1233 -18.23 -11.04 31.35
N CYS A 1234 -18.36 -12.35 31.48
CA CYS A 1234 -17.26 -13.28 31.24
C CYS A 1234 -17.69 -14.39 30.29
N GLY A 1235 -17.30 -14.24 29.02
CA GLY A 1235 -17.38 -15.29 27.99
C GLY A 1235 -18.05 -14.86 26.69
N THR A 1236 -17.27 -14.35 25.73
CA THR A 1236 -17.06 -14.90 24.37
C THR A 1236 -16.50 -13.83 23.42
N ALA A 1237 -15.36 -14.13 22.82
CA ALA A 1237 -15.00 -13.60 21.51
C ALA A 1237 -15.93 -14.24 20.47
N LEU A 1238 -16.61 -13.43 19.65
CA LEU A 1238 -17.42 -13.91 18.54
C LEU A 1238 -17.18 -13.05 17.29
N ALA A 1239 -16.65 -13.72 16.29
CA ALA A 1239 -16.41 -13.22 14.95
C ALA A 1239 -17.71 -12.79 14.25
N ALA A 1240 -17.55 -11.83 13.34
CA ALA A 1240 -18.56 -11.25 12.47
C ALA A 1240 -19.40 -12.28 11.70
N SER A 1241 -20.72 -12.05 11.63
CA SER A 1241 -21.59 -12.29 10.45
C SER A 1241 -22.99 -11.71 10.73
N GLY A 1242 -23.46 -10.81 9.87
CA GLY A 1242 -24.73 -10.10 10.05
C GLY A 1242 -25.99 -10.96 9.86
N ILE A 1243 -27.08 -10.51 10.47
CA ILE A 1243 -28.48 -10.63 10.02
C ILE A 1243 -29.32 -9.62 10.83
N ALA A 1244 -30.02 -8.73 10.13
CA ALA A 1244 -30.98 -7.80 10.69
C ALA A 1244 -32.27 -8.52 11.13
N ILE A 1245 -32.79 -8.23 12.34
CA ILE A 1245 -34.19 -8.49 12.68
C ILE A 1245 -34.79 -7.29 13.43
N VAL A 1246 -35.71 -6.61 12.73
CA VAL A 1246 -36.68 -5.64 13.23
C VAL A 1246 -37.66 -6.31 14.21
N ARG A 1247 -37.96 -5.71 15.38
CA ARG A 1247 -39.36 -5.53 15.87
C ARG A 1247 -39.55 -4.75 17.19
N ARG A 1248 -40.34 -3.67 17.03
CA ARG A 1248 -41.55 -3.26 17.76
C ARG A 1248 -41.56 -3.10 19.29
N ARG A 1249 -41.76 -1.83 19.67
CA ARG A 1249 -42.51 -1.33 20.85
C ARG A 1249 -43.75 -2.15 21.21
N GLY A 1250 -43.85 -2.43 22.51
CA GLY A 1250 -45.03 -2.77 23.30
C GLY A 1250 -44.48 -3.22 24.65
N GLY A 1251 -44.66 -2.54 25.78
CA GLY A 1251 -45.76 -1.72 26.21
C GLY A 1251 -46.21 -2.29 27.56
N ARG A 1252 -45.73 -1.73 28.66
CA ARG A 1252 -46.48 -1.38 29.87
C ARG A 1252 -45.58 -0.73 30.88
#